data_AF-A0A371I5D8-F1
#
_entry.id   AF-A0A371I5D8-F1
#
_cell.length_a   1.000
_cell.length_b   1.000
_cell.length_c   1.000
_cell.angle_alpha   90.00
_cell.angle_beta   90.00
_cell.angle_gamma   90.00
#
_symmetry.space_group_name_H-M   'P 1'
#
loop_
_entity.id
_entity.type
_entity.pdbx_description
1 polymer ?
#
loop_
_entity_poly.entity_id
_entity_poly.type
_entity_poly.pdbx_seq_one_letter_code
_entity_poly.pdbx_strand_id
1 'polypeptide(L)'
;MASSISAQALVLLHSRKNGSLAFPLINGSAFEYSESLGLSKRIRAIGGNSFGTNEEKDGVEAVLLATTEKKNRMLALQKDLLQQQIAERKKLVSSKNSDSILESEVDTISYELTDKSLSKKSSPKNGSTFDEAKEEDVKIPSEMASSGIYFNEQLKDRPHETTRPDTLSAFFANGTELLSLQAENQEGVIESTTTIESEGETEIPPPLAGTNVMNVILVAAECAPWSKTGGLGDVVGSLPKALARRGHRVMVVTPRYGNYAEAQDTGVRKTYKVDGHDVEVKYFQAYIDGVDFVFIDSPIFHHLENNIYGGSRLDILKRMVLFCKAAVEVPWHVPCGGVCYGDGNLAFIANDWHTALLPVYLKAYYRDQGLMKYTRSVLVIHNIAHQGRGPVDDFFFVDLPEHHMDLFKLYDPIGGDHFNIFAAGLKTADRVVTVSHGYAWELKTSQGGWGLHGIINENDWKLKGIVNGIDNKDWNPEFDAHLKSDGYTNYSLETLSSGKGKCKAALQKELGLPIREDVPVIGFIGRLDQQKGVDLIGEAIPWMMSQDVQLVMLGTGRPDLEHMLRQFESQHHNKIRGWVGFSVKMAHRITAGSDILLMPSRFEPCGLNQLYAMNYGTVPVVHAVGGLRDTVQPFDPFHESGLGWTFDSADSGKLAHALGNCLWTYREYKKSWEGLQRRGMTQDLSWDNAAQQYEEVLLAAKYQ
;
A
#
# COMPACT_ATOMS: atom_id res chain seq x y z
N MET A 1 -17.88 26.70 -39.30
CA MET A 1 -17.47 27.91 -40.06
C MET A 1 -17.12 28.97 -39.02
N ALA A 2 -15.87 29.44 -38.99
CA ALA A 2 -15.46 30.75 -39.55
C ALA A 2 -16.05 31.92 -38.71
N SER A 3 -15.28 32.62 -37.85
CA SER A 3 -14.25 33.64 -38.16
C SER A 3 -14.84 34.93 -38.76
N SER A 4 -14.42 36.16 -38.46
CA SER A 4 -13.40 36.70 -37.51
C SER A 4 -13.35 38.23 -37.62
N ILE A 5 -13.12 38.97 -36.53
CA ILE A 5 -12.74 40.40 -36.50
C ILE A 5 -11.73 40.56 -35.33
N SER A 6 -10.41 40.68 -35.54
CA SER A 6 -9.64 41.85 -36.04
C SER A 6 -9.69 43.04 -35.05
N ALA A 7 -8.66 43.28 -34.23
CA ALA A 7 -7.49 44.16 -34.51
C ALA A 7 -7.89 45.66 -34.73
N GLN A 8 -7.11 46.70 -34.37
CA GLN A 8 -5.68 46.79 -34.01
C GLN A 8 -5.40 48.17 -33.36
N ALA A 9 -4.47 48.32 -32.40
CA ALA A 9 -3.85 49.62 -32.05
C ALA A 9 -2.60 49.47 -31.16
N LEU A 10 -1.56 50.28 -31.39
CA LEU A 10 -0.30 50.31 -30.63
C LEU A 10 0.33 51.71 -30.70
N VAL A 11 0.51 52.40 -29.56
CA VAL A 11 1.30 53.64 -29.44
C VAL A 11 1.99 53.71 -28.07
N LEU A 12 3.28 54.09 -28.04
CA LEU A 12 4.03 54.46 -26.83
C LEU A 12 4.00 55.98 -26.60
N LEU A 13 4.12 56.46 -25.34
CA LEU A 13 5.09 57.52 -24.95
C LEU A 13 5.07 57.89 -23.44
N HIS A 14 6.21 57.63 -22.78
CA HIS A 14 6.94 58.48 -21.81
C HIS A 14 6.23 59.36 -20.72
N SER A 15 6.47 58.95 -19.46
CA SER A 15 7.33 59.67 -18.47
C SER A 15 6.79 60.79 -17.55
N ARG A 16 7.34 60.81 -16.31
CA ARG A 16 7.16 61.76 -15.18
C ARG A 16 5.79 61.69 -14.47
N LYS A 17 5.66 61.94 -13.16
CA LYS A 17 6.54 62.65 -12.20
C LYS A 17 6.42 62.12 -10.75
N ASN A 18 7.37 62.52 -9.90
CA ASN A 18 7.63 62.09 -8.51
C ASN A 18 6.46 62.15 -7.50
N GLY A 19 6.53 61.28 -6.49
CA GLY A 19 6.01 61.47 -5.12
C GLY A 19 6.98 60.82 -4.11
N SER A 20 7.13 61.35 -2.90
CA SER A 20 8.16 60.92 -1.94
C SER A 20 7.70 61.00 -0.47
N LEU A 21 8.58 60.54 0.45
CA LEU A 21 8.42 60.36 1.90
C LEU A 21 7.78 58.99 2.28
N ALA A 22 8.33 58.07 3.09
CA ALA A 22 9.42 57.98 4.08
C ALA A 22 8.95 57.85 5.55
N PHE A 23 9.37 56.77 6.22
CA PHE A 23 9.27 56.48 7.65
C PHE A 23 10.46 55.55 8.07
N PRO A 24 10.76 55.32 9.37
CA PRO A 24 12.15 55.43 9.85
C PRO A 24 12.86 54.11 10.23
N LEU A 25 14.13 54.26 10.59
CA LEU A 25 15.03 53.25 11.17
C LEU A 25 15.10 53.34 12.72
N ILE A 26 15.94 52.49 13.34
CA ILE A 26 16.29 52.38 14.79
C ILE A 26 15.24 51.57 15.59
N ASN A 27 15.58 50.50 16.33
CA ASN A 27 16.85 49.76 16.50
C ASN A 27 16.57 48.26 16.67
N GLY A 28 17.59 47.40 16.45
CA GLY A 28 17.42 45.94 16.41
C GLY A 28 17.89 45.16 17.64
N SER A 29 17.67 43.84 17.59
CA SER A 29 18.44 42.81 18.31
C SER A 29 18.66 41.63 17.35
N ALA A 30 19.75 40.88 17.50
CA ALA A 30 20.25 39.99 16.46
C ALA A 30 19.86 38.51 16.68
N PHE A 31 19.61 37.80 15.58
CA PHE A 31 19.82 36.36 15.47
C PHE A 31 20.57 36.10 14.16
N GLU A 32 21.75 35.51 14.24
CA GLU A 32 22.57 35.15 13.09
C GLU A 32 22.11 33.80 12.51
N TYR A 33 22.08 33.69 11.18
CA TYR A 33 21.98 32.40 10.49
C TYR A 33 23.14 32.31 9.49
N SER A 34 24.02 31.33 9.68
CA SER A 34 25.26 31.21 8.93
C SER A 34 25.10 30.35 7.67
N GLU A 35 24.84 30.97 6.51
CA GLU A 35 24.92 30.28 5.21
C GLU A 35 26.36 30.19 4.70
N SER A 36 27.01 29.05 4.94
CA SER A 36 28.36 28.74 4.44
C SER A 36 28.32 27.93 3.13
N LEU A 37 27.68 28.47 2.08
CA LEU A 37 27.62 27.85 0.75
C LEU A 37 28.95 27.95 -0.02
N GLY A 38 29.94 27.21 0.45
CA GLY A 38 31.23 27.03 -0.22
C GLY A 38 31.17 25.95 -1.30
N LEU A 39 30.79 26.28 -2.53
CA LEU A 39 30.95 25.38 -3.68
C LEU A 39 31.51 26.10 -4.92
N SER A 40 32.82 26.05 -5.04
CA SER A 40 33.53 26.61 -6.20
C SER A 40 33.58 25.60 -7.35
N LYS A 41 33.15 26.03 -8.54
CA LYS A 41 33.68 25.54 -9.82
C LYS A 41 33.69 26.66 -10.83
N ARG A 42 34.83 26.82 -11.52
CA ARG A 42 35.14 27.99 -12.36
C ARG A 42 34.43 27.88 -13.70
N ILE A 43 33.67 28.92 -14.07
CA ILE A 43 33.52 29.29 -15.48
C ILE A 43 34.50 30.44 -15.74
N ARG A 44 35.50 30.20 -16.59
CA ARG A 44 36.49 31.21 -16.98
C ARG A 44 35.98 31.92 -18.22
N ALA A 45 35.50 33.15 -18.08
CA ALA A 45 35.30 34.01 -19.25
C ALA A 45 36.67 34.35 -19.86
N ILE A 46 36.87 34.03 -21.14
CA ILE A 46 37.96 34.55 -21.96
C ILE A 46 37.30 35.11 -23.23
N GLY A 47 37.25 36.43 -23.34
CA GLY A 47 36.93 37.08 -24.61
C GLY A 47 38.19 37.15 -25.47
N GLY A 48 38.11 36.77 -26.74
CA GLY A 48 39.22 36.85 -27.68
C GLY A 48 38.77 36.53 -29.10
N ASN A 49 38.90 37.49 -30.01
CA ASN A 49 38.62 37.29 -31.43
C ASN A 49 39.72 36.44 -32.08
N SER A 50 39.37 35.40 -32.84
CA SER A 50 39.93 35.14 -34.18
C SER A 50 39.25 33.96 -34.89
N PHE A 51 39.42 33.93 -36.21
CA PHE A 51 38.81 33.04 -37.19
C PHE A 51 38.92 31.52 -36.90
N GLY A 52 37.84 30.78 -37.15
CA GLY A 52 37.80 29.32 -37.19
C GLY A 52 36.63 28.79 -38.04
N THR A 53 36.97 27.86 -38.95
CA THR A 53 36.17 26.91 -39.77
C THR A 53 34.62 26.83 -39.70
N ASN A 54 34.00 26.47 -40.84
CA ASN A 54 32.55 26.28 -40.97
C ASN A 54 31.97 25.06 -40.22
N GLU A 55 32.81 24.10 -39.81
CA GLU A 55 32.39 22.76 -39.38
C GLU A 55 31.55 22.72 -38.09
N GLU A 56 31.67 23.72 -37.21
CA GLU A 56 30.85 23.81 -35.99
C GLU A 56 29.36 24.14 -36.26
N LYS A 57 29.03 24.73 -37.42
CA LYS A 57 27.62 25.03 -37.76
C LYS A 57 26.87 23.78 -38.20
N ASP A 58 27.47 23.00 -39.10
CA ASP A 58 26.86 21.79 -39.65
C ASP A 58 26.55 20.77 -38.53
N GLY A 59 27.41 20.68 -37.51
CA GLY A 59 27.17 19.83 -36.33
C GLY A 59 25.94 20.24 -35.51
N VAL A 60 25.71 21.54 -35.29
CA VAL A 60 24.54 22.03 -34.55
C VAL A 60 23.26 21.89 -35.37
N GLU A 61 23.32 22.17 -36.67
CA GLU A 61 22.18 22.03 -37.58
C GLU A 61 21.78 20.57 -37.77
N ALA A 62 22.74 19.64 -37.88
CA ALA A 62 22.48 18.20 -37.90
C ALA A 62 21.79 17.69 -36.62
N VAL A 63 22.17 18.19 -35.44
CA VAL A 63 21.51 17.84 -34.17
C VAL A 63 20.07 18.39 -34.11
N LEU A 64 19.82 19.60 -34.62
CA LEU A 64 18.46 20.15 -34.73
C LEU A 64 17.59 19.36 -35.72
N LEU A 65 18.15 18.96 -36.87
CA LEU A 65 17.48 18.15 -37.88
C LEU A 65 17.13 16.77 -37.33
N ALA A 66 18.08 16.07 -36.69
CA ALA A 66 17.84 14.77 -36.06
C ALA A 66 16.77 14.84 -34.94
N THR A 67 16.77 15.92 -34.15
CA THR A 67 15.75 16.17 -33.12
C THR A 67 14.37 16.41 -33.75
N THR A 68 14.33 17.14 -34.87
CA THR A 68 13.10 17.44 -35.62
C THR A 68 12.54 16.19 -36.31
N GLU A 69 13.39 15.35 -36.91
CA GLU A 69 12.98 14.04 -37.41
C GLU A 69 12.42 13.16 -36.31
N LYS A 70 13.09 13.05 -35.16
CA LYS A 70 12.63 12.21 -34.04
C LYS A 70 11.26 12.67 -33.53
N LYS A 71 11.02 13.99 -33.49
CA LYS A 71 9.71 14.58 -33.18
C LYS A 71 8.65 14.30 -34.25
N ASN A 72 9.01 14.35 -35.54
CA ASN A 72 8.09 14.05 -36.63
C ASN A 72 7.72 12.56 -36.71
N ARG A 73 8.67 11.65 -36.45
CA ARG A 73 8.42 10.20 -36.33
C ARG A 73 7.51 9.89 -35.15
N MET A 74 7.72 10.53 -34.00
CA MET A 74 6.81 10.45 -32.84
C MET A 74 5.38 10.91 -33.19
N LEU A 75 5.25 12.02 -33.92
CA LEU A 75 3.95 12.55 -34.35
C LEU A 75 3.24 11.65 -35.37
N ALA A 76 3.99 10.90 -36.19
CA ALA A 76 3.45 9.89 -37.09
C ALA A 76 2.92 8.68 -36.31
N LEU A 77 3.74 8.11 -35.40
CA LEU A 77 3.34 6.98 -34.55
C LEU A 77 2.09 7.30 -33.70
N GLN A 78 1.99 8.52 -33.17
CA GLN A 78 0.78 8.97 -32.46
C GLN A 78 -0.46 9.04 -33.35
N LYS A 79 -0.32 9.42 -34.63
CA LYS A 79 -1.45 9.44 -35.59
C LYS A 79 -1.88 8.03 -35.97
N ASP A 80 -0.94 7.13 -36.22
CA ASP A 80 -1.24 5.74 -36.60
C ASP A 80 -1.92 4.99 -35.45
N LEU A 81 -1.44 5.15 -34.21
CA LEU A 81 -2.08 4.59 -33.01
C LEU A 81 -3.51 5.14 -32.82
N LEU A 82 -3.72 6.44 -33.05
CA LEU A 82 -5.05 7.05 -32.98
C LEU A 82 -5.98 6.51 -34.08
N GLN A 83 -5.47 6.31 -35.30
CA GLN A 83 -6.23 5.69 -36.40
C GLN A 83 -6.58 4.23 -36.12
N GLN A 84 -5.68 3.45 -35.52
CA GLN A 84 -5.96 2.08 -35.08
C GLN A 84 -7.08 2.06 -34.04
N GLN A 85 -7.02 2.89 -32.99
CA GLN A 85 -8.09 3.00 -31.99
C GLN A 85 -9.43 3.45 -32.59
N ILE A 86 -9.43 4.32 -33.59
CA ILE A 86 -10.63 4.71 -34.34
C ILE A 86 -11.17 3.55 -35.19
N ALA A 87 -10.29 2.75 -35.80
CA ALA A 87 -10.69 1.58 -36.59
C ALA A 87 -11.26 0.45 -35.71
N GLU A 88 -10.68 0.20 -34.54
CA GLU A 88 -11.20 -0.75 -33.55
C GLU A 88 -12.56 -0.30 -33.01
N ARG A 89 -12.71 0.97 -32.61
CA ARG A 89 -14.01 1.51 -32.19
C ARG A 89 -15.05 1.43 -33.31
N LYS A 90 -14.67 1.63 -34.57
CA LYS A 90 -15.58 1.42 -35.72
C LYS A 90 -16.01 -0.04 -35.87
N LYS A 91 -15.10 -1.01 -35.72
CA LYS A 91 -15.45 -2.44 -35.72
C LYS A 91 -16.44 -2.78 -34.59
N LEU A 92 -16.18 -2.28 -33.38
CA LEU A 92 -17.00 -2.48 -32.18
C LEU A 92 -18.39 -1.83 -32.26
N VAL A 93 -18.55 -0.77 -33.07
CA VAL A 93 -19.85 -0.18 -33.40
C VAL A 93 -20.53 -0.94 -34.53
N SER A 94 -19.80 -1.42 -35.55
CA SER A 94 -20.42 -2.22 -36.62
C SER A 94 -20.94 -3.57 -36.13
N SER A 95 -20.29 -4.23 -35.17
CA SER A 95 -20.81 -5.48 -34.59
C SER A 95 -22.08 -5.25 -33.77
N LYS A 96 -22.14 -4.18 -32.96
CA LYS A 96 -23.37 -3.85 -32.23
C LYS A 96 -24.56 -3.49 -33.15
N ASN A 97 -24.27 -3.02 -34.36
CA ASN A 97 -25.29 -2.75 -35.38
C ASN A 97 -25.62 -3.96 -36.27
N SER A 98 -24.83 -5.05 -36.27
CA SER A 98 -25.26 -6.34 -36.86
C SER A 98 -26.16 -7.12 -35.92
N ASP A 99 -25.85 -7.09 -34.62
CA ASP A 99 -26.49 -7.93 -33.59
C ASP A 99 -27.87 -7.38 -33.15
N SER A 100 -28.40 -6.38 -33.86
CA SER A 100 -29.65 -5.68 -33.56
C SER A 100 -30.65 -5.62 -34.73
N ILE A 101 -30.42 -6.36 -35.82
CA ILE A 101 -31.32 -6.42 -36.99
C ILE A 101 -31.56 -7.87 -37.48
N LEU A 102 -31.81 -8.80 -36.56
CA LEU A 102 -32.34 -10.15 -36.85
C LEU A 102 -33.19 -10.69 -35.68
N GLU A 103 -34.44 -10.23 -35.53
CA GLU A 103 -35.59 -11.05 -35.03
C GLU A 103 -36.91 -10.23 -35.06
N SER A 104 -37.73 -10.46 -36.08
CA SER A 104 -39.14 -10.03 -36.14
C SER A 104 -39.86 -10.72 -37.30
N GLU A 105 -41.10 -11.18 -37.06
CA GLU A 105 -42.05 -11.78 -38.03
C GLU A 105 -41.68 -13.21 -38.54
N VAL A 106 -42.61 -14.18 -38.67
CA VAL A 106 -44.07 -14.18 -38.39
C VAL A 106 -44.64 -15.59 -38.04
N ASP A 107 -45.77 -15.59 -37.32
CA ASP A 107 -46.81 -16.60 -37.03
C ASP A 107 -46.71 -18.07 -37.50
N THR A 108 -47.29 -18.96 -36.67
CA THR A 108 -48.45 -19.81 -37.05
C THR A 108 -49.30 -20.14 -35.80
N ILE A 109 -50.61 -20.34 -35.98
CA ILE A 109 -51.65 -20.42 -34.92
C ILE A 109 -52.29 -21.83 -34.87
N SER A 110 -52.59 -22.39 -33.68
CA SER A 110 -53.91 -23.01 -33.33
C SER A 110 -53.97 -23.81 -32.00
N TYR A 111 -55.22 -24.07 -31.59
CA TYR A 111 -55.76 -24.79 -30.42
C TYR A 111 -55.37 -26.31 -30.40
N GLU A 112 -55.65 -27.16 -29.38
CA GLU A 112 -56.70 -27.13 -28.34
C GLU A 112 -56.40 -27.97 -27.06
N LEU A 113 -57.32 -27.86 -26.09
CA LEU A 113 -57.45 -28.45 -24.73
C LEU A 113 -57.02 -29.93 -24.51
N THR A 114 -56.49 -30.24 -23.30
CA THR A 114 -57.17 -31.17 -22.33
C THR A 114 -56.56 -31.20 -20.90
N ASP A 115 -57.22 -30.48 -19.98
CA ASP A 115 -57.71 -30.87 -18.63
C ASP A 115 -56.94 -31.77 -17.60
N LYS A 116 -57.20 -31.50 -16.30
CA LYS A 116 -56.93 -32.24 -15.04
C LYS A 116 -55.52 -32.22 -14.40
N SER A 117 -55.37 -32.32 -13.07
CA SER A 117 -56.20 -31.89 -11.91
C SER A 117 -55.49 -32.16 -10.56
N LEU A 118 -55.54 -31.21 -9.60
CA LEU A 118 -55.39 -31.40 -8.13
C LEU A 118 -54.04 -31.96 -7.59
N SER A 119 -53.71 -31.91 -6.28
CA SER A 119 -53.80 -30.78 -5.31
C SER A 119 -53.02 -31.04 -3.99
N LYS A 120 -52.26 -30.04 -3.51
CA LYS A 120 -52.09 -29.58 -2.09
C LYS A 120 -51.69 -30.54 -0.94
N LYS A 121 -50.87 -29.96 -0.02
CA LYS A 121 -50.69 -30.26 1.44
C LYS A 121 -49.92 -31.54 1.84
N SER A 122 -49.29 -31.64 3.02
CA SER A 122 -48.77 -30.63 3.99
C SER A 122 -47.86 -31.29 5.06
N SER A 123 -47.10 -30.49 5.81
CA SER A 123 -46.31 -30.86 7.00
C SER A 123 -47.17 -31.22 8.25
N PRO A 124 -46.56 -31.86 9.27
CA PRO A 124 -46.42 -31.20 10.58
C PRO A 124 -45.03 -31.42 11.27
N LYS A 125 -44.94 -31.25 12.61
CA LYS A 125 -43.71 -30.99 13.42
C LYS A 125 -43.48 -31.98 14.59
N ASN A 126 -42.39 -31.75 15.35
CA ASN A 126 -42.04 -32.19 16.73
C ASN A 126 -41.40 -33.60 16.85
N GLY A 127 -40.50 -33.89 17.81
CA GLY A 127 -39.80 -33.02 18.79
C GLY A 127 -39.02 -33.78 19.90
N SER A 128 -38.22 -33.06 20.70
CA SER A 128 -37.74 -33.32 22.09
C SER A 128 -36.81 -34.52 22.47
N THR A 129 -35.66 -34.15 23.09
CA THR A 129 -35.06 -34.63 24.38
C THR A 129 -34.36 -36.00 24.56
N PHE A 130 -33.05 -35.91 24.87
CA PHE A 130 -32.27 -36.51 26.01
C PHE A 130 -31.87 -38.02 26.10
N ASP A 131 -30.85 -38.22 26.97
CA ASP A 131 -30.35 -39.39 27.73
C ASP A 131 -29.35 -40.44 27.16
N GLU A 132 -28.10 -40.27 27.61
CA GLU A 132 -27.16 -41.22 28.29
C GLU A 132 -26.77 -42.64 27.77
N ALA A 133 -25.44 -42.76 27.53
CA ALA A 133 -24.48 -43.75 28.08
C ALA A 133 -24.60 -45.29 27.85
N LYS A 134 -23.48 -45.93 27.44
CA LYS A 134 -22.60 -46.77 28.31
C LYS A 134 -21.41 -47.45 27.60
N GLU A 135 -20.47 -47.95 28.41
CA GLU A 135 -19.16 -48.54 28.07
C GLU A 135 -19.17 -50.07 27.83
N GLU A 136 -18.01 -50.61 27.42
CA GLU A 136 -17.33 -51.88 27.79
C GLU A 136 -16.75 -52.65 26.56
N ASP A 137 -15.62 -53.39 26.58
CA ASP A 137 -14.34 -53.41 27.35
C ASP A 137 -13.39 -54.50 26.70
N VAL A 138 -12.22 -54.82 27.30
CA VAL A 138 -11.56 -56.17 27.40
C VAL A 138 -10.22 -56.48 26.63
N LYS A 139 -9.08 -56.35 27.36
CA LYS A 139 -7.81 -57.18 27.44
C LYS A 139 -6.80 -57.27 26.24
N ILE A 140 -5.45 -57.20 26.36
CA ILE A 140 -4.37 -57.66 27.32
C ILE A 140 -3.89 -59.12 27.07
N PRO A 141 -2.58 -59.55 27.17
CA PRO A 141 -1.27 -58.93 27.58
C PRO A 141 -0.21 -58.89 26.42
N SER A 142 1.15 -59.04 26.44
CA SER A 142 2.33 -59.34 27.35
C SER A 142 3.68 -59.01 26.59
N GLU A 143 4.98 -59.14 26.99
CA GLU A 143 5.75 -59.54 28.21
C GLU A 143 7.27 -59.09 28.22
N MET A 144 7.87 -58.92 29.41
CA MET A 144 9.29 -59.05 29.93
C MET A 144 10.65 -58.70 29.21
N ALA A 145 11.52 -57.99 29.99
CA ALA A 145 12.99 -58.17 30.26
C ALA A 145 14.10 -57.85 29.21
N SER A 146 15.41 -57.57 29.51
CA SER A 146 16.14 -56.98 30.69
C SER A 146 17.69 -56.80 30.45
N SER A 147 18.34 -55.73 30.99
CA SER A 147 19.82 -55.52 31.19
C SER A 147 20.77 -55.45 29.94
N GLY A 148 22.01 -54.91 29.93
CA GLY A 148 22.80 -54.08 30.88
C GLY A 148 24.35 -54.04 30.60
N ILE A 149 25.08 -53.00 31.10
CA ILE A 149 26.54 -52.97 31.49
C ILE A 149 27.70 -52.71 30.45
N TYR A 150 28.25 -51.47 30.46
CA TYR A 150 29.67 -50.98 30.58
C TYR A 150 30.89 -51.19 29.58
N PHE A 151 31.75 -50.13 29.54
CA PHE A 151 33.25 -50.02 29.45
C PHE A 151 34.10 -49.99 28.12
N ASN A 152 34.30 -48.77 27.56
CA ASN A 152 35.57 -47.98 27.37
C ASN A 152 36.83 -48.39 26.51
N GLU A 153 37.59 -47.34 26.08
CA GLU A 153 39.06 -47.18 25.82
C GLU A 153 39.76 -47.20 24.41
N GLN A 154 40.50 -46.08 24.16
CA GLN A 154 41.86 -45.85 23.56
C GLN A 154 42.25 -45.91 22.04
N LEU A 155 42.50 -44.71 21.48
CA LEU A 155 43.75 -44.17 20.83
C LEU A 155 44.60 -44.96 19.78
N LYS A 156 44.94 -44.28 18.64
CA LYS A 156 46.34 -43.94 18.22
C LYS A 156 46.56 -43.13 16.90
N ASP A 157 47.32 -42.03 17.02
CA ASP A 157 48.40 -41.45 16.18
C ASP A 157 48.37 -41.21 14.64
N ARG A 158 49.30 -40.33 14.18
CA ARG A 158 49.48 -39.72 12.82
C ARG A 158 50.75 -40.25 12.09
N PRO A 159 51.06 -39.87 10.82
CA PRO A 159 51.73 -38.58 10.48
C PRO A 159 51.33 -37.93 9.12
N HIS A 160 52.12 -36.94 8.64
CA HIS A 160 51.82 -35.96 7.57
C HIS A 160 52.40 -36.28 6.17
N GLU A 161 51.88 -35.63 5.11
CA GLU A 161 52.71 -34.79 4.19
C GLU A 161 51.88 -33.71 3.44
N THR A 162 52.48 -32.93 2.53
CA THR A 162 52.00 -31.56 2.14
C THR A 162 51.94 -31.24 0.64
N THR A 163 50.96 -30.42 0.21
CA THR A 163 51.09 -29.49 -0.95
C THR A 163 50.06 -28.34 -0.91
N ARG A 164 50.09 -27.40 -1.87
CA ARG A 164 49.32 -26.12 -1.89
C ARG A 164 48.13 -26.13 -2.88
N PRO A 165 47.17 -25.18 -2.79
CA PRO A 165 45.77 -25.45 -3.12
C PRO A 165 45.27 -24.93 -4.48
N ASP A 166 44.26 -25.63 -5.03
CA ASP A 166 43.25 -25.08 -5.93
C ASP A 166 42.03 -24.61 -5.12
N THR A 167 41.54 -23.39 -5.38
CA THR A 167 40.46 -22.77 -4.58
C THR A 167 39.07 -23.07 -5.12
N LEU A 168 38.57 -24.32 -4.97
CA LEU A 168 37.19 -24.65 -5.37
C LEU A 168 36.53 -25.82 -4.59
N SER A 169 36.82 -26.01 -3.29
CA SER A 169 36.18 -27.05 -2.47
C SER A 169 36.14 -26.76 -0.95
N ALA A 170 35.62 -25.59 -0.55
CA ALA A 170 35.64 -25.13 0.85
C ALA A 170 34.27 -24.66 1.39
N PHE A 171 33.20 -25.42 1.11
CA PHE A 171 31.84 -25.13 1.64
C PHE A 171 31.02 -26.36 2.09
N PHE A 172 31.51 -27.59 1.92
CA PHE A 172 30.78 -28.82 2.29
C PHE A 172 31.66 -29.78 3.10
N ALA A 173 31.84 -29.50 4.40
CA ALA A 173 32.46 -30.42 5.35
C ALA A 173 32.11 -30.07 6.82
N ASN A 174 30.87 -30.34 7.23
CA ASN A 174 30.47 -30.81 8.58
C ASN A 174 28.94 -30.69 8.78
N GLY A 175 28.33 -31.66 9.48
CA GLY A 175 27.04 -31.43 10.17
C GLY A 175 25.76 -32.04 9.59
N THR A 176 25.77 -33.31 9.17
CA THR A 176 24.50 -34.07 8.99
C THR A 176 24.61 -35.50 9.53
N GLU A 177 24.55 -35.66 10.85
CA GLU A 177 24.13 -36.95 11.43
C GLU A 177 22.64 -36.86 11.78
N LEU A 178 21.87 -37.81 11.24
CA LEU A 178 20.42 -37.87 11.39
C LEU A 178 20.08 -39.02 12.36
N LEU A 179 19.71 -38.69 13.60
CA LEU A 179 19.24 -39.68 14.58
C LEU A 179 17.75 -39.50 14.87
N SER A 180 16.96 -40.42 14.32
CA SER A 180 15.54 -40.57 14.61
C SER A 180 15.33 -41.30 15.93
N LEU A 181 14.62 -40.69 16.88
CA LEU A 181 14.04 -41.38 18.02
C LEU A 181 12.55 -41.04 18.12
N GLN A 182 11.73 -42.07 18.29
CA GLN A 182 10.30 -41.97 18.54
C GLN A 182 10.07 -41.75 20.04
N ALA A 183 8.98 -41.09 20.40
CA ALA A 183 8.52 -40.95 21.78
C ALA A 183 7.15 -41.63 21.93
N GLU A 184 7.05 -42.57 22.87
CA GLU A 184 5.79 -43.07 23.40
C GLU A 184 5.75 -42.76 24.90
N ASN A 185 4.60 -42.29 25.38
CA ASN A 185 4.38 -41.96 26.80
C ASN A 185 3.76 -43.16 27.53
N GLN A 186 4.08 -43.32 28.82
CA GLN A 186 3.06 -43.58 29.85
C GLN A 186 3.56 -43.27 31.27
N GLU A 187 2.63 -43.18 32.22
CA GLU A 187 2.78 -42.46 33.48
C GLU A 187 2.68 -43.34 34.74
N GLY A 188 3.16 -42.81 35.88
CA GLY A 188 2.85 -43.27 37.23
C GLY A 188 3.47 -42.30 38.25
N VAL A 189 2.73 -41.50 39.04
CA VAL A 189 1.73 -41.83 40.09
C VAL A 189 2.38 -42.52 41.30
N ILE A 190 2.35 -42.01 42.55
CA ILE A 190 1.92 -40.72 43.16
C ILE A 190 2.75 -40.55 44.44
N GLU A 191 3.06 -39.32 44.88
CA GLU A 191 3.06 -39.00 46.32
C GLU A 191 2.73 -37.50 46.57
N SER A 192 2.31 -37.15 47.78
CA SER A 192 1.39 -36.02 48.01
C SER A 192 1.89 -34.93 48.97
N THR A 193 1.66 -33.65 48.63
CA THR A 193 1.57 -32.58 49.65
C THR A 193 0.64 -31.42 49.27
N THR A 194 -0.38 -31.22 50.10
CA THR A 194 -1.05 -29.94 50.48
C THR A 194 -1.30 -28.84 49.43
N THR A 195 -2.59 -28.64 49.17
CA THR A 195 -3.28 -27.41 48.76
C THR A 195 -2.75 -26.09 49.35
N ILE A 196 -2.67 -25.04 48.51
CA ILE A 196 -3.08 -23.67 48.86
C ILE A 196 -3.92 -23.15 47.69
N GLU A 197 -5.07 -22.56 47.98
CA GLU A 197 -5.94 -21.90 47.00
C GLU A 197 -5.55 -20.42 46.86
N SER A 198 -5.61 -19.88 45.65
CA SER A 198 -5.66 -18.43 45.42
C SER A 198 -6.47 -18.12 44.18
N GLU A 199 -7.67 -17.58 44.36
CA GLU A 199 -8.51 -17.13 43.26
C GLU A 199 -7.85 -15.96 42.53
N GLY A 200 -7.84 -16.04 41.20
CA GLY A 200 -7.37 -14.98 40.32
C GLY A 200 -7.86 -15.26 38.91
N GLU A 201 -8.62 -14.32 38.35
CA GLU A 201 -9.19 -14.43 37.00
C GLU A 201 -8.05 -14.42 35.97
N THR A 202 -7.59 -15.61 35.59
CA THR A 202 -6.64 -15.80 34.50
C THR A 202 -7.39 -15.77 33.18
N GLU A 203 -7.11 -14.76 32.36
CA GLU A 203 -7.54 -14.75 30.96
C GLU A 203 -7.07 -16.05 30.29
N ILE A 204 -8.03 -16.88 29.86
CA ILE A 204 -7.73 -18.13 29.17
C ILE A 204 -7.00 -17.75 27.87
N PRO A 205 -5.75 -18.18 27.65
CA PRO A 205 -5.02 -17.83 26.44
C PRO A 205 -5.80 -18.33 25.21
N PRO A 206 -5.82 -17.55 24.11
CA PRO A 206 -6.60 -17.91 22.92
C PRO A 206 -6.21 -19.31 22.42
N PRO A 207 -7.18 -20.09 21.90
CA PRO A 207 -7.05 -21.53 21.76
C PRO A 207 -5.85 -21.94 20.91
N LEU A 208 -5.18 -23.01 21.35
CA LEU A 208 -3.98 -23.56 20.71
C LEU A 208 -4.17 -23.76 19.21
N ALA A 209 -3.21 -23.20 18.45
CA ALA A 209 -3.03 -23.26 17.01
C ALA A 209 -3.91 -24.26 16.23
N GLY A 210 -4.88 -23.74 15.47
CA GLY A 210 -5.60 -24.53 14.48
C GLY A 210 -4.69 -25.09 13.39
N THR A 211 -5.17 -26.08 12.63
CA THR A 211 -4.41 -26.82 11.59
C THR A 211 -3.79 -25.94 10.48
N ASN A 212 -4.23 -24.69 10.37
CA ASN A 212 -3.82 -23.70 9.38
C ASN A 212 -2.77 -22.69 9.89
N VAL A 213 -2.31 -22.81 11.15
CA VAL A 213 -1.22 -21.95 11.66
C VAL A 213 0.05 -22.11 10.82
N MET A 214 0.76 -21.01 10.65
CA MET A 214 1.93 -20.85 9.77
C MET A 214 2.94 -19.90 10.41
N ASN A 215 4.20 -20.02 9.97
CA ASN A 215 5.19 -18.97 10.13
C ASN A 215 4.97 -17.94 9.01
N VAL A 216 4.70 -16.68 9.33
CA VAL A 216 4.43 -15.62 8.35
C VAL A 216 5.43 -14.49 8.54
N ILE A 217 6.15 -14.11 7.49
CA ILE A 217 7.16 -13.05 7.54
C ILE A 217 6.82 -11.99 6.51
N LEU A 218 6.32 -10.84 6.97
CA LEU A 218 6.06 -9.68 6.13
C LEU A 218 7.35 -8.90 5.94
N VAL A 219 7.67 -8.53 4.71
CA VAL A 219 8.89 -7.77 4.38
C VAL A 219 8.47 -6.50 3.64
N ALA A 220 8.97 -5.34 4.10
CA ALA A 220 8.61 -4.04 3.55
C ALA A 220 9.67 -2.96 3.83
N ALA A 221 9.67 -1.89 3.02
CA ALA A 221 10.49 -0.70 3.26
C ALA A 221 9.85 0.31 4.23
N GLU A 222 8.58 0.13 4.60
CA GLU A 222 7.85 0.96 5.56
C GLU A 222 7.20 0.06 6.62
N CYS A 223 7.25 0.50 7.87
CA CYS A 223 6.49 -0.05 8.99
C CYS A 223 6.18 1.07 9.98
N ALA A 224 4.90 1.41 10.18
CA ALA A 224 4.51 2.31 11.26
C ALA A 224 4.81 1.66 12.63
N PRO A 225 5.19 2.45 13.66
CA PRO A 225 5.39 3.90 13.65
C PRO A 225 6.77 4.36 13.12
N TRP A 226 7.73 3.45 12.91
CA TRP A 226 9.15 3.76 12.74
C TRP A 226 9.57 4.29 11.36
N SER A 227 8.87 3.90 10.29
CA SER A 227 9.11 4.38 8.92
C SER A 227 7.81 4.38 8.11
N LYS A 228 7.40 5.54 7.62
CA LYS A 228 6.15 5.70 6.86
C LYS A 228 6.22 6.86 5.88
N THR A 229 5.77 6.65 4.65
CA THR A 229 5.55 7.69 3.63
C THR A 229 4.13 7.63 3.04
N GLY A 230 3.51 6.45 3.05
CA GLY A 230 2.17 6.22 2.53
C GLY A 230 1.40 5.20 3.35
N GLY A 231 0.40 4.57 2.72
CA GLY A 231 -0.42 3.53 3.35
C GLY A 231 0.32 2.20 3.59
N LEU A 232 1.45 1.96 2.93
CA LEU A 232 2.26 0.75 3.11
C LEU A 232 2.67 0.58 4.58
N GLY A 233 3.20 1.64 5.21
CA GLY A 233 3.56 1.62 6.62
C GLY A 233 2.39 1.31 7.57
N ASP A 234 1.16 1.71 7.22
CA ASP A 234 -0.05 1.41 8.00
C ASP A 234 -0.44 -0.07 7.88
N VAL A 235 -0.43 -0.63 6.67
CA VAL A 235 -0.69 -2.07 6.47
C VAL A 235 0.33 -2.90 7.24
N VAL A 236 1.61 -2.57 7.13
CA VAL A 236 2.70 -3.31 7.79
C VAL A 236 2.73 -3.08 9.31
N GLY A 237 2.19 -1.97 9.82
CA GLY A 237 2.00 -1.75 11.26
C GLY A 237 0.86 -2.59 11.87
N SER A 238 -0.20 -2.89 11.09
CA SER A 238 -1.47 -3.40 11.64
C SER A 238 -1.88 -4.80 11.17
N LEU A 239 -1.70 -5.17 9.90
CA LEU A 239 -2.01 -6.51 9.37
C LEU A 239 -1.26 -7.64 10.11
N PRO A 240 0.04 -7.50 10.47
CA PRO A 240 0.75 -8.54 11.21
C PRO A 240 0.10 -8.87 12.56
N LYS A 241 -0.40 -7.85 13.25
CA LYS A 241 -1.06 -7.99 14.56
C LYS A 241 -2.39 -8.73 14.44
N ALA A 242 -3.12 -8.51 13.33
CA ALA A 242 -4.33 -9.26 13.04
C ALA A 242 -4.03 -10.73 12.68
N LEU A 243 -2.98 -11.00 11.90
CA LEU A 243 -2.52 -12.37 11.63
C LEU A 243 -2.03 -13.08 12.91
N ALA A 244 -1.36 -12.37 13.83
CA ALA A 244 -0.97 -12.91 15.13
C ALA A 244 -2.19 -13.27 16.01
N ARG A 245 -3.24 -12.43 16.01
CA ARG A 245 -4.52 -12.75 16.69
C ARG A 245 -5.21 -14.01 16.13
N ARG A 246 -4.95 -14.37 14.86
CA ARG A 246 -5.43 -15.63 14.24
C ARG A 246 -4.55 -16.85 14.59
N GLY A 247 -3.52 -16.67 15.41
CA GLY A 247 -2.64 -17.75 15.90
C GLY A 247 -1.44 -18.05 15.00
N HIS A 248 -1.21 -17.30 13.91
CA HIS A 248 0.03 -17.42 13.14
C HIS A 248 1.23 -16.89 13.96
N ARG A 249 2.42 -17.45 13.75
CA ARG A 249 3.67 -16.86 14.27
C ARG A 249 4.13 -15.81 13.27
N VAL A 250 4.09 -14.53 13.65
CA VAL A 250 4.25 -13.42 12.69
C VAL A 250 5.45 -12.53 12.97
N MET A 251 6.25 -12.33 11.93
CA MET A 251 7.37 -11.38 11.91
C MET A 251 7.15 -10.28 10.87
N VAL A 252 7.68 -9.09 11.15
CA VAL A 252 7.90 -8.01 10.19
C VAL A 252 9.40 -7.78 10.05
N VAL A 253 9.89 -7.71 8.81
CA VAL A 253 11.29 -7.39 8.48
C VAL A 253 11.32 -6.07 7.70
N THR A 254 12.02 -5.07 8.23
CA THR A 254 12.16 -3.71 7.67
C THR A 254 13.60 -3.21 7.86
N PRO A 255 14.13 -2.27 7.05
CA PRO A 255 15.40 -1.63 7.35
C PRO A 255 15.32 -0.71 8.58
N ARG A 256 16.45 -0.53 9.27
CA ARG A 256 16.63 0.40 10.39
C ARG A 256 17.13 1.74 9.86
N TYR A 257 16.20 2.65 9.56
CA TYR A 257 16.53 3.96 9.00
C TYR A 257 17.06 4.96 10.03
N GLY A 258 16.73 4.74 11.31
CA GLY A 258 17.09 5.58 12.44
C GLY A 258 17.14 4.84 13.78
N ASN A 259 17.32 5.58 14.87
CA ASN A 259 17.43 5.00 16.21
C ASN A 259 16.07 4.83 16.90
N TYR A 260 15.48 3.65 16.73
CA TYR A 260 14.25 3.24 17.41
C TYR A 260 14.54 2.81 18.85
N ALA A 261 13.67 3.19 19.79
CA ALA A 261 13.90 2.99 21.23
C ALA A 261 13.53 1.58 21.72
N GLU A 262 12.59 0.93 21.02
CA GLU A 262 12.09 -0.41 21.31
C GLU A 262 13.03 -1.51 20.76
N ALA A 263 13.84 -1.17 19.75
CA ALA A 263 14.64 -2.11 18.99
C ALA A 263 15.96 -2.46 19.70
N GLN A 264 16.07 -3.70 20.18
CA GLN A 264 17.22 -4.22 20.91
C GLN A 264 18.18 -4.96 19.98
N ASP A 265 19.50 -4.83 20.18
CA ASP A 265 20.49 -5.53 19.36
C ASP A 265 20.48 -7.04 19.68
N THR A 266 20.24 -7.87 18.66
CA THR A 266 20.21 -9.34 18.83
C THR A 266 21.61 -9.97 18.96
N GLY A 267 22.67 -9.18 18.75
CA GLY A 267 24.05 -9.66 18.63
C GLY A 267 24.35 -10.35 17.28
N VAL A 268 23.32 -10.68 16.48
CA VAL A 268 23.49 -11.36 15.19
C VAL A 268 24.13 -10.42 14.17
N ARG A 269 25.13 -10.95 13.47
CA ARG A 269 25.86 -10.29 12.38
C ARG A 269 25.93 -11.22 11.17
N LYS A 270 25.74 -10.69 9.97
CA LYS A 270 25.86 -11.40 8.69
C LYS A 270 26.51 -10.49 7.65
N THR A 271 27.13 -11.08 6.64
CA THR A 271 27.82 -10.35 5.57
C THR A 271 27.25 -10.76 4.23
N TYR A 272 26.81 -9.79 3.43
CA TYR A 272 26.17 -10.01 2.14
C TYR A 272 26.89 -9.26 1.04
N LYS A 273 26.99 -9.86 -0.15
CA LYS A 273 27.57 -9.21 -1.32
C LYS A 273 26.57 -8.27 -2.00
N VAL A 274 27.01 -7.05 -2.25
CA VAL A 274 26.27 -6.02 -2.99
C VAL A 274 27.29 -5.30 -3.89
N ASP A 275 27.05 -5.29 -5.20
CA ASP A 275 27.98 -4.65 -6.17
C ASP A 275 29.44 -5.12 -6.02
N GLY A 276 29.63 -6.43 -5.83
CA GLY A 276 30.94 -7.06 -5.59
C GLY A 276 31.57 -6.80 -4.20
N HIS A 277 31.00 -5.90 -3.39
CA HIS A 277 31.49 -5.56 -2.05
C HIS A 277 30.79 -6.36 -0.95
N ASP A 278 31.53 -6.80 0.05
CA ASP A 278 31.02 -7.42 1.27
C ASP A 278 30.47 -6.34 2.23
N VAL A 279 29.19 -6.44 2.61
CA VAL A 279 28.49 -5.49 3.47
C VAL A 279 27.98 -6.18 4.74
N GLU A 280 28.35 -5.68 5.92
CA GLU A 280 27.82 -6.14 7.20
C GLU A 280 26.36 -5.69 7.40
N VAL A 281 25.54 -6.61 7.88
CA VAL A 281 24.18 -6.39 8.40
C VAL A 281 24.13 -6.84 9.86
N LYS A 282 23.47 -6.02 10.67
CA LYS A 282 23.13 -6.27 12.08
C LYS A 282 21.63 -6.41 12.18
N TYR A 283 21.16 -7.28 13.08
CA TYR A 283 19.73 -7.46 13.31
C TYR A 283 19.35 -6.92 14.69
N PHE A 284 18.37 -6.05 14.73
CA PHE A 284 17.71 -5.61 15.96
C PHE A 284 16.30 -6.22 16.01
N GLN A 285 15.73 -6.43 17.20
CA GLN A 285 14.38 -6.99 17.38
C GLN A 285 13.60 -6.19 18.43
N ALA A 286 12.28 -6.11 18.25
CA ALA A 286 11.30 -5.72 19.26
C ALA A 286 10.09 -6.67 19.17
N TYR A 287 9.44 -6.97 20.30
CA TYR A 287 8.21 -7.78 20.33
C TYR A 287 7.03 -6.94 20.81
N ILE A 288 6.01 -6.76 19.96
CA ILE A 288 4.89 -5.82 20.21
C ILE A 288 3.58 -6.41 19.67
N ASP A 289 2.48 -6.34 20.43
CA ASP A 289 1.13 -6.79 20.04
C ASP A 289 1.11 -8.23 19.41
N GLY A 290 1.99 -9.12 19.87
CA GLY A 290 2.08 -10.52 19.39
C GLY A 290 2.98 -10.74 18.17
N VAL A 291 3.73 -9.73 17.72
CA VAL A 291 4.51 -9.73 16.47
C VAL A 291 6.00 -9.47 16.75
N ASP A 292 6.86 -10.20 16.05
CA ASP A 292 8.31 -9.96 16.01
C ASP A 292 8.66 -8.87 14.97
N PHE A 293 9.05 -7.69 15.41
CA PHE A 293 9.58 -6.63 14.53
C PHE A 293 11.11 -6.73 14.47
N VAL A 294 11.64 -7.15 13.32
CA VAL A 294 13.07 -7.33 13.07
C VAL A 294 13.58 -6.22 12.13
N PHE A 295 14.58 -5.48 12.59
CA PHE A 295 15.16 -4.35 11.88
C PHE A 295 16.55 -4.69 11.34
N ILE A 296 16.71 -4.54 10.02
CA ILE A 296 17.98 -4.73 9.30
C ILE A 296 18.78 -3.42 9.37
N ASP A 297 19.84 -3.42 10.18
CA ASP A 297 20.73 -2.27 10.41
C ASP A 297 22.04 -2.45 9.63
N SER A 298 22.38 -1.43 8.85
CA SER A 298 23.63 -1.34 8.09
C SER A 298 23.83 0.12 7.66
N PRO A 299 25.08 0.64 7.54
CA PRO A 299 25.34 2.05 7.23
C PRO A 299 24.64 2.60 5.97
N ILE A 300 24.26 1.74 5.03
CA ILE A 300 23.54 2.14 3.81
C ILE A 300 22.09 2.61 4.07
N PHE A 301 21.49 2.30 5.24
CA PHE A 301 20.12 2.70 5.60
C PHE A 301 20.06 3.92 6.53
N HIS A 302 21.17 4.26 7.19
CA HIS A 302 21.21 5.30 8.24
C HIS A 302 20.98 6.71 7.69
N HIS A 303 20.47 7.61 8.55
CA HIS A 303 20.15 9.01 8.25
C HIS A 303 19.07 9.26 7.19
N LEU A 304 18.34 8.21 6.79
CA LEU A 304 17.24 8.30 5.82
C LEU A 304 15.85 8.41 6.49
N GLU A 305 15.80 8.62 7.81
CA GLU A 305 14.58 8.73 8.63
C GLU A 305 13.49 9.62 8.01
N ASN A 306 13.89 10.81 7.52
CA ASN A 306 12.99 11.80 6.94
C ASN A 306 12.69 11.57 5.43
N ASN A 307 13.40 10.65 4.77
CA ASN A 307 13.22 10.30 3.36
C ASN A 307 13.86 8.94 3.04
N ILE A 308 13.16 7.84 3.35
CA ILE A 308 13.65 6.46 3.16
C ILE A 308 13.99 6.12 1.71
N TYR A 309 13.42 6.86 0.75
CA TYR A 309 13.65 6.74 -0.69
C TYR A 309 14.66 7.77 -1.24
N GLY A 310 15.41 8.44 -0.38
CA GLY A 310 16.46 9.39 -0.75
C GLY A 310 17.70 8.76 -1.40
N GLY A 311 18.52 9.59 -2.05
CA GLY A 311 19.70 9.17 -2.82
C GLY A 311 19.42 9.05 -4.33
N SER A 312 20.39 8.52 -5.08
CA SER A 312 20.18 8.19 -6.50
C SER A 312 19.42 6.87 -6.65
N ARG A 313 18.82 6.63 -7.82
CA ARG A 313 18.13 5.36 -8.12
C ARG A 313 19.02 4.14 -7.87
N LEU A 314 20.30 4.23 -8.21
CA LEU A 314 21.26 3.14 -8.02
C LEU A 314 21.56 2.88 -6.54
N ASP A 315 21.57 3.91 -5.70
CA ASP A 315 21.71 3.75 -4.25
C ASP A 315 20.49 3.02 -3.67
N ILE A 316 19.27 3.39 -4.12
CA ILE A 316 18.04 2.70 -3.71
C ILE A 316 18.07 1.24 -4.18
N LEU A 317 18.48 0.96 -5.42
CA LEU A 317 18.64 -0.40 -5.94
C LEU A 317 19.58 -1.23 -5.03
N LYS A 318 20.77 -0.72 -4.72
CA LYS A 318 21.74 -1.39 -3.84
C LYS A 318 21.20 -1.60 -2.41
N ARG A 319 20.43 -0.65 -1.87
CA ARG A 319 19.71 -0.81 -0.60
C ARG A 319 18.69 -1.95 -0.66
N MET A 320 17.88 -2.03 -1.72
CA MET A 320 16.86 -3.08 -1.86
C MET A 320 17.48 -4.46 -2.12
N VAL A 321 18.60 -4.54 -2.83
CA VAL A 321 19.40 -5.77 -3.00
C VAL A 321 19.90 -6.28 -1.65
N LEU A 322 20.56 -5.43 -0.85
CA LEU A 322 21.01 -5.80 0.50
C LEU A 322 19.83 -6.28 1.37
N PHE A 323 18.76 -5.48 1.38
CA PHE A 323 17.58 -5.73 2.19
C PHE A 323 16.93 -7.08 1.87
N CYS A 324 16.69 -7.37 0.58
CA CYS A 324 16.04 -8.61 0.18
C CYS A 324 16.90 -9.85 0.44
N LYS A 325 18.22 -9.77 0.21
CA LYS A 325 19.14 -10.87 0.56
C LYS A 325 19.14 -11.14 2.06
N ALA A 326 19.33 -10.09 2.85
CA ALA A 326 19.36 -10.18 4.30
C ALA A 326 18.03 -10.63 4.92
N ALA A 327 16.88 -10.32 4.27
CA ALA A 327 15.54 -10.68 4.70
C ALA A 327 15.18 -12.16 4.43
N VAL A 328 15.62 -12.75 3.31
CA VAL A 328 15.36 -14.17 3.03
C VAL A 328 16.01 -15.08 4.07
N GLU A 329 17.18 -14.71 4.61
CA GLU A 329 17.90 -15.54 5.59
C GLU A 329 17.52 -15.28 7.07
N VAL A 330 16.71 -14.25 7.37
CA VAL A 330 16.20 -13.99 8.73
C VAL A 330 15.60 -15.23 9.43
N PRO A 331 14.82 -16.11 8.78
CA PRO A 331 14.15 -17.22 9.45
C PRO A 331 15.11 -18.18 10.16
N TRP A 332 16.37 -18.30 9.71
CA TRP A 332 17.38 -19.15 10.32
C TRP A 332 18.31 -18.40 11.28
N HIS A 333 18.52 -17.09 11.08
CA HIS A 333 19.57 -16.33 11.78
C HIS A 333 19.11 -15.57 13.02
N VAL A 334 17.83 -15.21 13.13
CA VAL A 334 17.33 -14.33 14.21
C VAL A 334 16.49 -15.13 15.22
N PRO A 335 16.98 -15.36 16.46
CA PRO A 335 16.30 -16.19 17.47
C PRO A 335 15.24 -15.38 18.24
N CYS A 336 14.16 -15.02 17.55
CA CYS A 336 12.98 -14.39 18.12
C CYS A 336 12.37 -15.22 19.28
N GLY A 337 12.34 -14.65 20.48
CA GLY A 337 11.94 -15.40 21.69
C GLY A 337 12.88 -16.57 22.04
N GLY A 338 14.14 -16.52 21.59
CA GLY A 338 15.14 -17.57 21.78
C GLY A 338 15.12 -18.68 20.71
N VAL A 339 14.15 -18.70 19.79
CA VAL A 339 14.01 -19.74 18.77
C VAL A 339 13.81 -19.12 17.39
N CYS A 340 14.63 -19.51 16.40
CA CYS A 340 14.48 -19.05 15.03
C CYS A 340 13.11 -19.47 14.42
N TYR A 341 12.70 -18.89 13.30
CA TYR A 341 11.43 -19.26 12.63
C TYR A 341 11.55 -20.56 11.83
N GLY A 342 12.72 -20.80 11.22
CA GLY A 342 12.94 -21.86 10.26
C GLY A 342 12.18 -21.66 8.94
N ASP A 343 12.42 -22.55 7.98
CA ASP A 343 11.73 -22.60 6.69
C ASP A 343 10.54 -23.59 6.69
N GLY A 344 10.32 -24.29 7.80
CA GLY A 344 9.16 -25.15 8.02
C GLY A 344 7.86 -24.35 8.06
N ASN A 345 6.92 -24.68 7.17
CA ASN A 345 5.57 -24.07 7.10
C ASN A 345 5.60 -22.53 7.02
N LEU A 346 6.62 -21.99 6.32
CA LEU A 346 6.93 -20.58 6.18
C LEU A 346 6.30 -19.97 4.91
N ALA A 347 5.71 -18.78 5.05
CA ALA A 347 5.34 -17.92 3.93
C ALA A 347 5.86 -16.49 4.13
N PHE A 348 6.53 -15.96 3.09
CA PHE A 348 6.90 -14.55 3.01
C PHE A 348 5.78 -13.73 2.35
N ILE A 349 5.51 -12.54 2.90
CA ILE A 349 4.68 -11.51 2.26
C ILE A 349 5.58 -10.34 1.88
N ALA A 350 6.03 -10.32 0.63
CA ALA A 350 6.82 -9.23 0.06
C ALA A 350 5.87 -8.08 -0.33
N ASN A 351 6.12 -6.86 0.16
CA ASN A 351 5.33 -5.68 -0.17
C ASN A 351 6.06 -4.72 -1.13
N ASP A 352 5.39 -4.38 -2.23
CA ASP A 352 5.83 -3.49 -3.31
C ASP A 352 7.18 -3.85 -3.97
N TRP A 353 7.56 -3.09 -5.01
CA TRP A 353 8.78 -3.31 -5.79
C TRP A 353 10.07 -3.36 -4.95
N HIS A 354 10.07 -2.68 -3.80
CA HIS A 354 11.14 -2.67 -2.80
C HIS A 354 11.60 -4.08 -2.38
N THR A 355 10.64 -5.03 -2.33
CA THR A 355 10.88 -6.39 -1.86
C THR A 355 10.63 -7.45 -2.93
N ALA A 356 10.30 -7.04 -4.15
CA ALA A 356 10.02 -7.95 -5.26
C ALA A 356 11.26 -8.75 -5.76
N LEU A 357 12.47 -8.46 -5.26
CA LEU A 357 13.63 -9.35 -5.39
C LEU A 357 13.54 -10.59 -4.48
N LEU A 358 12.82 -10.52 -3.34
CA LEU A 358 12.67 -11.62 -2.39
C LEU A 358 12.18 -12.93 -3.05
N PRO A 359 11.05 -12.97 -3.79
CA PRO A 359 10.62 -14.19 -4.48
C PRO A 359 11.60 -14.65 -5.57
N VAL A 360 12.39 -13.74 -6.17
CA VAL A 360 13.42 -14.10 -7.15
C VAL A 360 14.60 -14.78 -6.46
N TYR A 361 15.13 -14.23 -5.36
CA TYR A 361 16.21 -14.85 -4.59
C TYR A 361 15.77 -16.18 -3.95
N LEU A 362 14.58 -16.23 -3.34
CA LEU A 362 13.98 -17.44 -2.76
C LEU A 362 13.95 -18.59 -3.76
N LYS A 363 13.63 -18.29 -5.04
CA LYS A 363 13.73 -19.27 -6.12
C LYS A 363 15.19 -19.61 -6.44
N ALA A 364 15.95 -18.62 -6.92
CA ALA A 364 17.24 -18.81 -7.58
C ALA A 364 18.33 -19.42 -6.69
N TYR A 365 18.37 -19.03 -5.40
CA TYR A 365 19.44 -19.41 -4.48
C TYR A 365 19.04 -20.46 -3.44
N TYR A 366 17.73 -20.67 -3.21
CA TYR A 366 17.27 -21.60 -2.16
C TYR A 366 16.47 -22.74 -2.76
N ARG A 367 15.28 -22.50 -3.32
CA ARG A 367 14.39 -23.56 -3.83
C ARG A 367 15.03 -24.38 -4.94
N ASP A 368 15.70 -23.73 -5.88
CA ASP A 368 16.40 -24.39 -6.99
C ASP A 368 17.70 -25.11 -6.52
N GLN A 369 18.16 -24.86 -5.28
CA GLN A 369 19.26 -25.56 -4.60
C GLN A 369 18.76 -26.56 -3.53
N GLY A 370 17.44 -26.78 -3.41
CA GLY A 370 16.83 -27.72 -2.47
C GLY A 370 16.55 -27.18 -1.05
N LEU A 371 16.97 -25.96 -0.72
CA LEU A 371 16.66 -25.27 0.54
C LEU A 371 15.31 -24.55 0.45
N MET A 372 14.62 -24.28 1.57
CA MET A 372 13.32 -23.56 1.57
C MET A 372 12.26 -24.14 0.61
N LYS A 373 12.33 -25.44 0.29
CA LYS A 373 11.55 -26.08 -0.79
C LYS A 373 10.03 -25.90 -0.65
N TYR A 374 9.54 -25.90 0.59
CA TYR A 374 8.12 -25.75 0.94
C TYR A 374 7.76 -24.31 1.37
N THR A 375 8.75 -23.41 1.45
CA THR A 375 8.50 -21.99 1.68
C THR A 375 7.78 -21.37 0.48
N ARG A 376 6.87 -20.43 0.75
CA ARG A 376 6.08 -19.74 -0.28
C ARG A 376 6.23 -18.23 -0.18
N SER A 377 5.88 -17.55 -1.27
CA SER A 377 6.02 -16.11 -1.43
C SER A 377 4.76 -15.49 -2.01
N VAL A 378 4.22 -14.50 -1.31
CA VAL A 378 3.12 -13.64 -1.76
C VAL A 378 3.68 -12.27 -2.06
N LEU A 379 3.45 -11.72 -3.25
CA LEU A 379 3.82 -10.35 -3.61
C LEU A 379 2.61 -9.43 -3.55
N VAL A 380 2.66 -8.40 -2.69
CA VAL A 380 1.58 -7.43 -2.49
C VAL A 380 1.85 -6.15 -3.28
N ILE A 381 0.93 -5.79 -4.17
CA ILE A 381 0.92 -4.54 -4.93
C ILE A 381 0.13 -3.50 -4.14
N HIS A 382 0.83 -2.56 -3.50
CA HIS A 382 0.22 -1.37 -2.89
C HIS A 382 0.17 -0.21 -3.88
N ASN A 383 1.19 -0.04 -4.75
CA ASN A 383 1.15 0.95 -5.84
C ASN A 383 2.01 0.59 -7.06
N ILE A 384 1.37 0.09 -8.12
CA ILE A 384 1.97 -0.29 -9.42
C ILE A 384 2.72 0.85 -10.15
N ALA A 385 2.55 2.11 -9.76
CA ALA A 385 3.29 3.22 -10.38
C ALA A 385 4.80 3.18 -10.04
N HIS A 386 5.19 2.52 -8.94
CA HIS A 386 6.59 2.35 -8.53
C HIS A 386 7.02 0.90 -8.75
N GLN A 387 8.00 0.67 -9.63
CA GLN A 387 8.31 -0.67 -10.16
C GLN A 387 9.81 -1.06 -10.12
N GLY A 388 10.69 -0.16 -9.67
CA GLY A 388 12.14 -0.38 -9.74
C GLY A 388 12.66 -0.52 -11.18
N ARG A 389 12.50 0.53 -12.01
CA ARG A 389 12.89 0.50 -13.44
C ARG A 389 14.32 1.00 -13.68
N GLY A 390 15.10 0.28 -14.48
CA GLY A 390 16.48 0.64 -14.87
C GLY A 390 16.79 0.36 -16.35
N PRO A 391 17.96 0.78 -16.87
CA PRO A 391 18.59 0.13 -18.02
C PRO A 391 18.77 -1.37 -17.76
N VAL A 392 18.87 -2.18 -18.80
CA VAL A 392 19.07 -3.64 -18.66
C VAL A 392 20.30 -3.97 -17.81
N ASP A 393 21.37 -3.17 -17.94
CA ASP A 393 22.63 -3.29 -17.18
C ASP A 393 22.46 -3.16 -15.66
N ASP A 394 21.37 -2.58 -15.14
CA ASP A 394 21.09 -2.56 -13.69
C ASP A 394 20.97 -4.00 -13.12
N PHE A 395 20.74 -5.02 -13.96
CA PHE A 395 20.73 -6.43 -13.59
C PHE A 395 22.06 -6.88 -12.93
N PHE A 396 23.21 -6.35 -13.34
CA PHE A 396 24.49 -6.77 -12.75
C PHE A 396 24.63 -6.36 -11.27
N PHE A 397 23.84 -5.39 -10.79
CA PHE A 397 23.81 -5.03 -9.37
C PHE A 397 22.92 -5.92 -8.50
N VAL A 398 21.98 -6.69 -9.08
CA VAL A 398 21.13 -7.60 -8.29
C VAL A 398 21.83 -8.91 -7.93
N ASP A 399 23.01 -9.19 -8.49
CA ASP A 399 23.83 -10.37 -8.19
C ASP A 399 22.98 -11.65 -8.29
N LEU A 400 22.66 -12.01 -9.54
CA LEU A 400 21.91 -13.19 -9.96
C LEU A 400 22.59 -13.81 -11.19
N PRO A 401 22.48 -15.13 -11.41
CA PRO A 401 23.00 -15.77 -12.63
C PRO A 401 22.31 -15.22 -13.89
N GLU A 402 23.08 -14.96 -14.95
CA GLU A 402 22.64 -14.25 -16.17
C GLU A 402 21.35 -14.81 -16.81
N HIS A 403 21.11 -16.12 -16.72
CA HIS A 403 19.87 -16.75 -17.22
C HIS A 403 18.58 -16.30 -16.48
N HIS A 404 18.68 -15.53 -15.40
CA HIS A 404 17.53 -14.87 -14.75
C HIS A 404 17.19 -13.49 -15.36
N MET A 405 18.00 -12.95 -16.27
CA MET A 405 17.82 -11.58 -16.81
C MET A 405 16.47 -11.37 -17.51
N ASP A 406 15.95 -12.37 -18.21
CA ASP A 406 14.64 -12.31 -18.89
C ASP A 406 13.42 -12.23 -17.92
N LEU A 407 13.63 -12.49 -16.62
CA LEU A 407 12.61 -12.19 -15.61
C LEU A 407 12.46 -10.67 -15.42
N PHE A 408 13.56 -9.94 -15.40
CA PHE A 408 13.61 -8.49 -15.21
C PHE A 408 13.33 -7.71 -16.48
N LYS A 409 13.60 -8.30 -17.64
CA LYS A 409 13.42 -7.65 -18.94
C LYS A 409 11.95 -7.37 -19.24
N LEU A 410 11.65 -6.12 -19.60
CA LEU A 410 10.35 -5.65 -20.06
C LEU A 410 10.52 -4.69 -21.25
N TYR A 411 9.65 -4.81 -22.25
CA TYR A 411 9.68 -3.94 -23.44
C TYR A 411 8.71 -2.77 -23.29
N ASP A 412 9.20 -1.56 -23.51
CA ASP A 412 8.41 -0.32 -23.63
C ASP A 412 8.38 0.12 -25.12
N PRO A 413 7.22 0.29 -25.76
CA PRO A 413 7.14 0.72 -27.17
C PRO A 413 7.77 2.08 -27.50
N ILE A 414 8.07 2.91 -26.50
CA ILE A 414 8.72 4.22 -26.63
C ILE A 414 10.19 4.13 -26.16
N GLY A 415 10.44 3.41 -25.06
CA GLY A 415 11.76 3.31 -24.42
C GLY A 415 12.67 2.18 -24.92
N GLY A 416 12.11 1.13 -25.53
CA GLY A 416 12.79 -0.12 -25.80
C GLY A 416 12.84 -1.07 -24.58
N ASP A 417 13.82 -1.96 -24.58
CA ASP A 417 14.05 -2.90 -23.48
C ASP A 417 14.55 -2.18 -22.21
N HIS A 418 13.95 -2.50 -21.06
CA HIS A 418 14.37 -2.00 -19.75
C HIS A 418 14.30 -3.09 -18.66
N PHE A 419 15.07 -2.89 -17.60
CA PHE A 419 15.05 -3.68 -16.37
C PHE A 419 13.89 -3.25 -15.48
N ASN A 420 13.18 -4.20 -14.86
CA ASN A 420 12.03 -3.95 -14.02
C ASN A 420 11.95 -5.00 -12.91
N ILE A 421 12.23 -4.60 -11.66
CA ILE A 421 12.22 -5.51 -10.49
C ILE A 421 10.82 -6.09 -10.28
N PHE A 422 9.78 -5.26 -10.41
CA PHE A 422 8.42 -5.69 -10.12
C PHE A 422 7.90 -6.69 -11.15
N ALA A 423 8.31 -6.56 -12.42
CA ALA A 423 8.08 -7.58 -13.45
C ALA A 423 8.68 -8.95 -13.08
N ALA A 424 9.91 -8.98 -12.55
CA ALA A 424 10.55 -10.22 -12.12
C ALA A 424 9.81 -10.85 -10.92
N GLY A 425 9.46 -10.05 -9.91
CA GLY A 425 8.73 -10.53 -8.74
C GLY A 425 7.33 -11.06 -9.06
N LEU A 426 6.59 -10.45 -9.99
CA LEU A 426 5.28 -10.93 -10.44
C LEU A 426 5.38 -12.28 -11.17
N LYS A 427 6.45 -12.47 -11.97
CA LYS A 427 6.75 -13.75 -12.62
C LYS A 427 7.09 -14.84 -11.58
N THR A 428 7.89 -14.53 -10.56
CA THR A 428 8.43 -15.55 -9.61
C THR A 428 7.57 -15.85 -8.39
N ALA A 429 6.77 -14.90 -7.87
CA ALA A 429 5.98 -15.12 -6.66
C ALA A 429 4.94 -16.24 -6.84
N ASP A 430 4.65 -16.98 -5.77
CA ASP A 430 3.70 -18.10 -5.79
C ASP A 430 2.24 -17.58 -5.87
N ARG A 431 1.94 -16.47 -5.18
CA ARG A 431 0.68 -15.72 -5.25
C ARG A 431 0.92 -14.21 -5.35
N VAL A 432 -0.07 -13.46 -5.83
CA VAL A 432 -0.04 -11.99 -5.92
C VAL A 432 -1.29 -11.42 -5.24
N VAL A 433 -1.11 -10.44 -4.38
CA VAL A 433 -2.22 -9.71 -3.74
C VAL A 433 -2.18 -8.25 -4.19
N THR A 434 -3.32 -7.59 -4.23
CA THR A 434 -3.39 -6.13 -4.27
C THR A 434 -4.51 -5.60 -3.39
N VAL A 435 -4.42 -4.32 -3.04
CA VAL A 435 -5.14 -3.73 -1.91
C VAL A 435 -6.62 -3.37 -2.17
N SER A 436 -7.21 -3.84 -3.27
CA SER A 436 -8.67 -3.90 -3.50
C SER A 436 -9.05 -4.80 -4.69
N HIS A 437 -10.32 -5.19 -4.81
CA HIS A 437 -10.85 -5.94 -5.97
C HIS A 437 -11.00 -5.03 -7.20
N GLY A 438 -11.50 -3.80 -7.02
CA GLY A 438 -11.57 -2.78 -8.06
C GLY A 438 -10.21 -2.51 -8.69
N TYR A 439 -9.15 -2.39 -7.88
CA TYR A 439 -7.80 -2.22 -8.37
C TYR A 439 -7.23 -3.49 -9.02
N ALA A 440 -7.53 -4.69 -8.51
CA ALA A 440 -7.16 -5.95 -9.18
C ALA A 440 -7.73 -6.06 -10.62
N TRP A 441 -8.89 -5.45 -10.88
CA TRP A 441 -9.41 -5.29 -12.25
C TRP A 441 -8.68 -4.20 -13.04
N GLU A 442 -8.45 -3.02 -12.45
CA GLU A 442 -7.73 -1.92 -13.12
C GLU A 442 -6.30 -2.30 -13.54
N LEU A 443 -5.59 -3.08 -12.73
CA LEU A 443 -4.25 -3.61 -13.02
C LEU A 443 -4.17 -4.43 -14.31
N LYS A 444 -5.28 -5.04 -14.75
CA LYS A 444 -5.35 -5.83 -15.98
C LYS A 444 -5.64 -4.97 -17.22
N THR A 445 -5.97 -3.69 -17.04
CA THR A 445 -6.13 -2.72 -18.14
C THR A 445 -4.78 -2.10 -18.53
N SER A 446 -4.63 -1.67 -19.78
CA SER A 446 -3.39 -1.02 -20.23
C SER A 446 -3.13 0.34 -19.56
N GLN A 447 -4.19 1.01 -19.12
CA GLN A 447 -4.12 2.26 -18.35
C GLN A 447 -3.73 2.01 -16.88
N GLY A 448 -4.44 1.12 -16.20
CA GLY A 448 -4.28 0.87 -14.76
C GLY A 448 -3.12 -0.04 -14.38
N GLY A 449 -2.64 -0.89 -15.30
CA GLY A 449 -1.50 -1.78 -15.07
C GLY A 449 -0.12 -1.19 -15.34
N TRP A 450 0.00 0.08 -15.75
CA TRP A 450 1.27 0.79 -15.96
C TRP A 450 2.34 -0.01 -16.73
N GLY A 451 1.93 -0.63 -17.85
CA GLY A 451 2.80 -1.48 -18.68
C GLY A 451 2.96 -2.93 -18.21
N LEU A 452 2.73 -3.24 -16.93
CA LEU A 452 2.80 -4.62 -16.39
C LEU A 452 1.54 -5.46 -16.65
N HIS A 453 0.46 -4.84 -17.14
CA HIS A 453 -0.82 -5.50 -17.43
C HIS A 453 -0.73 -6.82 -18.22
N GLY A 454 0.21 -6.98 -19.16
CA GLY A 454 0.43 -8.25 -19.87
C GLY A 454 0.79 -9.39 -18.90
N ILE A 455 1.88 -9.20 -18.14
CA ILE A 455 2.35 -10.13 -17.09
C ILE A 455 1.24 -10.40 -16.06
N ILE A 456 0.47 -9.37 -15.69
CA ILE A 456 -0.62 -9.53 -14.71
C ILE A 456 -1.77 -10.38 -15.27
N ASN A 457 -2.15 -10.23 -16.54
CA ASN A 457 -3.15 -11.10 -17.17
C ASN A 457 -2.63 -12.53 -17.36
N GLU A 458 -1.37 -12.73 -17.74
CA GLU A 458 -0.71 -14.04 -17.81
C GLU A 458 -0.68 -14.76 -16.44
N ASN A 459 -0.72 -14.00 -15.35
CA ASN A 459 -0.66 -14.48 -13.97
C ASN A 459 -1.97 -14.22 -13.20
N ASP A 460 -3.11 -14.02 -13.86
CA ASP A 460 -4.38 -13.64 -13.19
C ASP A 460 -4.84 -14.69 -12.17
N TRP A 461 -4.53 -15.97 -12.43
CA TRP A 461 -4.78 -17.09 -11.51
C TRP A 461 -3.98 -17.00 -10.19
N LYS A 462 -2.95 -16.14 -10.11
CA LYS A 462 -2.23 -15.81 -8.87
C LYS A 462 -2.86 -14.62 -8.12
N LEU A 463 -3.64 -13.78 -8.79
CA LEU A 463 -4.03 -12.45 -8.33
C LEU A 463 -5.30 -12.48 -7.46
N LYS A 464 -5.22 -11.87 -6.27
CA LYS A 464 -6.38 -11.61 -5.40
C LYS A 464 -6.41 -10.14 -4.98
N GLY A 465 -7.57 -9.50 -5.10
CA GLY A 465 -7.85 -8.24 -4.42
C GLY A 465 -8.27 -8.49 -2.98
N ILE A 466 -7.69 -7.76 -2.03
CA ILE A 466 -8.08 -7.75 -0.61
C ILE A 466 -8.10 -6.30 -0.16
N VAL A 467 -9.23 -5.81 0.36
CA VAL A 467 -9.35 -4.44 0.86
C VAL A 467 -8.61 -4.31 2.19
N ASN A 468 -7.86 -3.21 2.39
CA ASN A 468 -7.16 -2.93 3.64
C ASN A 468 -8.14 -2.58 4.77
N GLY A 469 -7.81 -2.98 6.00
CA GLY A 469 -8.45 -2.46 7.20
C GLY A 469 -7.85 -1.14 7.69
N ILE A 470 -8.36 -0.63 8.81
CA ILE A 470 -7.78 0.47 9.58
C ILE A 470 -7.45 0.03 11.01
N ASP A 471 -6.53 0.73 11.68
CA ASP A 471 -6.26 0.50 13.09
C ASP A 471 -7.25 1.27 13.97
N ASN A 472 -8.15 0.54 14.63
CA ASN A 472 -9.18 1.10 15.51
C ASN A 472 -8.65 1.57 16.87
N LYS A 473 -7.34 1.42 17.18
CA LYS A 473 -6.69 2.11 18.31
C LYS A 473 -6.34 3.56 17.94
N ASP A 474 -5.84 3.79 16.73
CA ASP A 474 -5.42 5.11 16.25
C ASP A 474 -6.60 5.92 15.71
N TRP A 475 -7.40 5.34 14.81
CA TRP A 475 -8.46 6.01 14.06
C TRP A 475 -9.85 5.64 14.56
N ASN A 476 -10.18 6.07 15.78
CA ASN A 476 -11.50 5.87 16.39
C ASN A 476 -11.98 7.13 17.14
N PRO A 477 -13.11 7.76 16.75
CA PRO A 477 -13.55 9.03 17.35
C PRO A 477 -13.85 8.95 18.85
N GLU A 478 -14.13 7.77 19.41
CA GLU A 478 -14.42 7.59 20.84
C GLU A 478 -13.16 7.69 21.71
N PHE A 479 -11.99 7.34 21.16
CA PHE A 479 -10.73 7.28 21.93
C PHE A 479 -9.59 8.13 21.37
N ASP A 480 -9.72 8.68 20.15
CA ASP A 480 -8.76 9.54 19.45
C ASP A 480 -8.10 10.60 20.38
N ALA A 481 -6.77 10.57 20.47
CA ALA A 481 -6.01 11.47 21.33
C ALA A 481 -6.02 12.95 20.84
N HIS A 482 -6.22 13.19 19.55
CA HIS A 482 -6.19 14.52 18.94
C HIS A 482 -7.50 15.31 19.13
N LEU A 483 -8.58 14.65 19.56
CA LEU A 483 -9.89 15.25 19.85
C LEU A 483 -10.07 15.67 21.33
N LYS A 484 -9.04 15.52 22.17
CA LYS A 484 -9.11 15.77 23.63
C LYS A 484 -8.77 17.20 24.06
N SER A 485 -8.56 18.13 23.13
CA SER A 485 -8.17 19.52 23.43
C SER A 485 -8.78 20.53 22.47
N ASP A 486 -8.52 21.82 22.70
CA ASP A 486 -8.77 22.95 21.79
C ASP A 486 -10.26 23.22 21.42
N GLY A 487 -11.19 22.50 22.05
CA GLY A 487 -12.64 22.59 21.81
C GLY A 487 -13.25 21.38 21.09
N TYR A 488 -12.41 20.45 20.62
CA TYR A 488 -12.85 19.16 20.11
C TYR A 488 -13.36 18.26 21.25
N THR A 489 -14.01 17.16 20.90
CA THR A 489 -14.44 16.13 21.85
C THR A 489 -14.38 14.76 21.18
N ASN A 490 -14.10 13.72 21.95
CA ASN A 490 -14.38 12.35 21.52
C ASN A 490 -15.90 12.10 21.44
N TYR A 491 -16.32 11.17 20.58
CA TYR A 491 -17.71 10.79 20.43
C TYR A 491 -17.90 9.37 19.91
N SER A 492 -19.02 8.77 20.32
CA SER A 492 -19.52 7.46 19.92
C SER A 492 -20.64 7.59 18.87
N LEU A 493 -21.20 6.45 18.43
CA LEU A 493 -22.36 6.39 17.54
C LEU A 493 -23.61 7.07 18.14
N GLU A 494 -23.80 7.01 19.46
CA GLU A 494 -24.93 7.58 20.19
C GLU A 494 -24.80 9.10 20.30
N THR A 495 -23.57 9.57 20.51
CA THR A 495 -23.25 10.99 20.77
C THR A 495 -22.88 11.77 19.51
N LEU A 496 -22.72 11.08 18.36
CA LEU A 496 -22.40 11.56 17.01
C LEU A 496 -22.86 12.98 16.70
N SER A 497 -24.16 13.28 16.77
CA SER A 497 -24.71 14.58 16.41
C SER A 497 -24.10 15.72 17.24
N SER A 498 -24.05 15.55 18.56
CA SER A 498 -23.48 16.53 19.49
C SER A 498 -21.95 16.60 19.45
N GLY A 499 -21.28 15.46 19.22
CA GLY A 499 -19.82 15.35 19.21
C GLY A 499 -19.22 15.91 17.94
N LYS A 500 -19.76 15.51 16.79
CA LYS A 500 -19.34 16.00 15.48
C LYS A 500 -19.61 17.49 15.31
N GLY A 501 -20.76 17.99 15.79
CA GLY A 501 -21.07 19.43 15.83
C GLY A 501 -20.03 20.25 16.61
N LYS A 502 -19.56 19.75 17.76
CA LYS A 502 -18.45 20.38 18.52
C LYS A 502 -17.13 20.33 17.75
N CYS A 503 -16.74 19.17 17.21
CA CYS A 503 -15.51 19.04 16.42
C CYS A 503 -15.50 19.93 15.16
N LYS A 504 -16.65 20.10 14.51
CA LYS A 504 -16.86 21.03 13.40
C LYS A 504 -16.68 22.48 13.82
N ALA A 505 -17.32 22.90 14.91
CA ALA A 505 -17.15 24.26 15.45
C ALA A 505 -15.70 24.52 15.92
N ALA A 506 -15.01 23.51 16.46
CA ALA A 506 -13.62 23.58 16.84
C ALA A 506 -12.69 23.70 15.62
N LEU A 507 -12.92 22.92 14.56
CA LEU A 507 -12.18 23.00 13.30
C LEU A 507 -12.37 24.35 12.60
N GLN A 508 -13.61 24.85 12.55
CA GLN A 508 -13.91 26.19 12.06
C GLN A 508 -13.14 27.26 12.86
N LYS A 509 -13.14 27.16 14.20
CA LYS A 509 -12.41 28.08 15.08
C LYS A 509 -10.89 28.01 14.94
N GLU A 510 -10.30 26.81 14.94
CA GLU A 510 -8.85 26.59 14.84
C GLU A 510 -8.29 27.10 13.51
N LEU A 511 -9.05 26.93 12.44
CA LEU A 511 -8.68 27.44 11.11
C LEU A 511 -9.18 28.87 10.84
N GLY A 512 -9.81 29.55 11.80
CA GLY A 512 -10.30 30.91 11.62
C GLY A 512 -11.35 31.08 10.51
N LEU A 513 -12.19 30.08 10.30
CA LEU A 513 -13.41 30.15 9.49
C LEU A 513 -14.60 30.65 10.34
N PRO A 514 -15.66 31.20 9.72
CA PRO A 514 -16.91 31.50 10.42
C PRO A 514 -17.49 30.22 11.03
N ILE A 515 -17.73 30.22 12.35
CA ILE A 515 -18.35 29.10 13.05
C ILE A 515 -19.83 29.05 12.65
N ARG A 516 -20.22 28.01 11.90
CA ARG A 516 -21.57 27.81 11.34
C ARG A 516 -21.90 26.33 11.30
N GLU A 517 -22.90 25.93 12.08
CA GLU A 517 -23.41 24.56 12.14
C GLU A 517 -24.20 24.20 10.87
N ASP A 518 -24.93 25.18 10.31
CA ASP A 518 -25.81 25.05 9.15
C ASP A 518 -25.06 24.85 7.83
N VAL A 519 -23.80 25.29 7.74
CA VAL A 519 -22.95 25.17 6.55
C VAL A 519 -22.18 23.86 6.56
N PRO A 520 -22.21 23.04 5.49
CA PRO A 520 -21.37 21.85 5.40
C PRO A 520 -19.89 22.22 5.17
N VAL A 521 -19.01 21.58 5.94
CA VAL A 521 -17.55 21.64 5.79
C VAL A 521 -17.10 20.46 4.94
N ILE A 522 -16.43 20.76 3.84
CA ILE A 522 -15.81 19.80 2.92
C ILE A 522 -14.32 19.72 3.26
N GLY A 523 -13.86 18.55 3.67
CA GLY A 523 -12.45 18.24 3.89
C GLY A 523 -11.79 17.62 2.66
N PHE A 524 -10.51 17.91 2.45
CA PHE A 524 -9.58 17.14 1.61
C PHE A 524 -8.30 16.87 2.40
N ILE A 525 -7.81 15.64 2.33
CA ILE A 525 -6.54 15.22 2.96
C ILE A 525 -5.76 14.38 1.93
N GLY A 526 -4.58 14.81 1.51
CA GLY A 526 -3.76 14.04 0.57
C GLY A 526 -2.55 14.78 0.00
N ARG A 527 -1.73 14.06 -0.79
CA ARG A 527 -0.66 14.68 -1.59
C ARG A 527 -1.25 15.68 -2.59
N LEU A 528 -0.56 16.81 -2.78
CA LEU A 528 -0.96 17.84 -3.73
C LEU A 528 -0.37 17.53 -5.11
N ASP A 529 -1.06 16.65 -5.82
CA ASP A 529 -0.71 16.21 -7.17
C ASP A 529 -1.94 15.84 -8.03
N GLN A 530 -1.69 15.47 -9.28
CA GLN A 530 -2.70 15.07 -10.26
C GLN A 530 -3.23 13.64 -10.05
N GLN A 531 -2.57 12.80 -9.25
CA GLN A 531 -3.10 11.49 -8.85
C GLN A 531 -4.29 11.69 -7.89
N LYS A 532 -4.18 12.62 -6.93
CA LYS A 532 -5.24 12.96 -5.97
C LYS A 532 -6.31 13.93 -6.52
N GLY A 533 -6.19 14.36 -7.78
CA GLY A 533 -7.21 15.16 -8.46
C GLY A 533 -7.37 16.58 -7.91
N VAL A 534 -6.34 17.15 -7.28
CA VAL A 534 -6.40 18.50 -6.69
C VAL A 534 -6.67 19.58 -7.74
N ASP A 535 -6.27 19.34 -8.99
CA ASP A 535 -6.63 20.14 -10.16
C ASP A 535 -8.14 20.10 -10.47
N LEU A 536 -8.82 18.97 -10.32
CA LEU A 536 -10.29 18.88 -10.44
C LEU A 536 -11.00 19.66 -9.33
N ILE A 537 -10.43 19.71 -8.13
CA ILE A 537 -10.92 20.57 -7.04
C ILE A 537 -10.76 22.05 -7.43
N GLY A 538 -9.60 22.42 -7.98
CA GLY A 538 -9.32 23.77 -8.48
C GLY A 538 -10.30 24.23 -9.57
N GLU A 539 -10.62 23.36 -10.53
CA GLU A 539 -11.66 23.61 -11.55
C GLU A 539 -13.06 23.74 -10.94
N ALA A 540 -13.38 22.96 -9.89
CA ALA A 540 -14.68 22.98 -9.23
C ALA A 540 -14.86 24.14 -8.22
N ILE A 541 -13.79 24.81 -7.77
CA ILE A 541 -13.85 25.89 -6.77
C ILE A 541 -14.81 27.03 -7.14
N PRO A 542 -14.86 27.56 -8.38
CA PRO A 542 -15.84 28.59 -8.76
C PRO A 542 -17.30 28.14 -8.56
N TRP A 543 -17.61 26.87 -8.82
CA TRP A 543 -18.92 26.31 -8.53
C TRP A 543 -19.12 26.10 -7.03
N MET A 544 -18.16 25.52 -6.30
CA MET A 544 -18.27 25.33 -4.86
C MET A 544 -18.45 26.65 -4.10
N MET A 545 -17.78 27.72 -4.50
CA MET A 545 -17.90 29.04 -3.84
C MET A 545 -19.22 29.75 -4.13
N SER A 546 -19.94 29.37 -5.20
CA SER A 546 -21.34 29.76 -5.42
C SER A 546 -22.31 29.12 -4.41
N GLN A 547 -21.93 27.98 -3.83
CA GLN A 547 -22.69 27.28 -2.80
C GLN A 547 -22.36 27.84 -1.41
N ASP A 548 -23.30 27.79 -0.47
CA ASP A 548 -22.99 28.04 0.95
C ASP A 548 -22.38 26.77 1.55
N VAL A 549 -21.05 26.72 1.54
CA VAL A 549 -20.16 25.63 1.97
C VAL A 549 -18.85 26.22 2.51
N GLN A 550 -18.09 25.41 3.24
CA GLN A 550 -16.68 25.68 3.56
C GLN A 550 -15.79 24.55 3.01
N LEU A 551 -14.54 24.85 2.69
CA LEU A 551 -13.55 23.93 2.13
C LEU A 551 -12.24 24.02 2.91
N VAL A 552 -11.81 22.90 3.46
CA VAL A 552 -10.55 22.74 4.20
C VAL A 552 -9.69 21.72 3.50
N MET A 553 -8.44 22.08 3.15
CA MET A 553 -7.53 21.21 2.41
C MET A 553 -6.20 21.07 3.15
N LEU A 554 -5.77 19.83 3.39
CA LEU A 554 -4.50 19.49 4.04
C LEU A 554 -3.62 18.68 3.09
N GLY A 555 -2.39 19.13 2.86
CA GLY A 555 -1.42 18.41 2.03
C GLY A 555 -0.13 19.17 1.74
N THR A 556 0.81 18.47 1.10
CA THR A 556 2.01 19.03 0.43
C THR A 556 2.22 18.32 -0.90
N GLY A 557 2.98 18.92 -1.82
CA GLY A 557 3.30 18.28 -3.09
C GLY A 557 3.91 19.23 -4.11
N ARG A 558 3.21 19.44 -5.23
CA ARG A 558 3.71 20.29 -6.31
C ARG A 558 3.51 21.78 -5.98
N PRO A 559 4.54 22.63 -6.16
CA PRO A 559 4.44 24.06 -5.87
C PRO A 559 3.36 24.82 -6.64
N ASP A 560 2.97 24.37 -7.84
CA ASP A 560 1.90 25.00 -8.62
C ASP A 560 0.51 24.76 -7.99
N LEU A 561 0.27 23.56 -7.45
CA LEU A 561 -0.94 23.22 -6.72
C LEU A 561 -0.95 23.88 -5.32
N GLU A 562 0.19 23.93 -4.62
CA GLU A 562 0.31 24.67 -3.36
C GLU A 562 0.06 26.18 -3.52
N HIS A 563 0.53 26.78 -4.62
CA HIS A 563 0.27 28.19 -4.93
C HIS A 563 -1.22 28.42 -5.23
N MET A 564 -1.85 27.52 -6.00
CA MET A 564 -3.28 27.57 -6.31
C MET A 564 -4.16 27.52 -5.04
N LEU A 565 -3.83 26.68 -4.05
CA LEU A 565 -4.54 26.67 -2.77
C LEU A 565 -4.42 28.00 -2.02
N ARG A 566 -3.20 28.55 -1.91
CA ARG A 566 -2.96 29.85 -1.24
C ARG A 566 -3.69 31.00 -1.95
N GLN A 567 -3.75 30.96 -3.28
CA GLN A 567 -4.51 31.92 -4.08
C GLN A 567 -6.01 31.86 -3.75
N PHE A 568 -6.62 30.67 -3.79
CA PHE A 568 -8.04 30.53 -3.48
C PHE A 568 -8.40 30.88 -2.03
N GLU A 569 -7.53 30.57 -1.07
CA GLU A 569 -7.68 31.02 0.32
C GLU A 569 -7.69 32.55 0.43
N SER A 570 -6.76 33.25 -0.25
CA SER A 570 -6.72 34.72 -0.26
C SER A 570 -7.97 35.36 -0.90
N GLN A 571 -8.58 34.68 -1.88
CA GLN A 571 -9.78 35.16 -2.58
C GLN A 571 -11.07 34.88 -1.78
N HIS A 572 -11.10 33.80 -1.01
CA HIS A 572 -12.28 33.30 -0.31
C HIS A 572 -12.00 33.04 1.18
N HIS A 573 -11.40 34.03 1.86
CA HIS A 573 -10.89 33.89 3.22
C HIS A 573 -11.93 33.53 4.30
N ASN A 574 -13.23 33.55 3.98
CA ASN A 574 -14.35 33.16 4.84
C ASN A 574 -14.95 31.78 4.49
N LYS A 575 -14.46 31.12 3.42
CA LYS A 575 -14.91 29.79 2.98
C LYS A 575 -13.77 28.78 2.78
N ILE A 576 -12.57 29.20 2.38
CA ILE A 576 -11.45 28.30 2.02
C ILE A 576 -10.27 28.43 3.00
N ARG A 577 -9.68 27.29 3.38
CA ARG A 577 -8.39 27.18 4.10
C ARG A 577 -7.51 26.08 3.50
N GLY A 578 -6.26 26.41 3.19
CA GLY A 578 -5.25 25.50 2.66
C GLY A 578 -4.08 25.31 3.63
N TRP A 579 -4.12 24.24 4.43
CA TRP A 579 -2.99 23.83 5.25
C TRP A 579 -1.91 23.14 4.40
N VAL A 580 -0.94 23.93 3.93
CA VAL A 580 0.24 23.40 3.24
C VAL A 580 1.23 22.83 4.26
N GLY A 581 1.16 21.52 4.50
CA GLY A 581 1.98 20.81 5.47
C GLY A 581 1.53 19.37 5.71
N PHE A 582 2.38 18.57 6.37
CA PHE A 582 2.00 17.28 6.93
C PHE A 582 1.69 17.46 8.43
N SER A 583 0.55 16.94 8.90
CA SER A 583 0.17 16.99 10.32
C SER A 583 -0.88 15.92 10.63
N VAL A 584 -0.49 14.90 11.40
CA VAL A 584 -1.39 13.82 11.85
C VAL A 584 -2.53 14.40 12.69
N LYS A 585 -2.19 15.25 13.69
CA LYS A 585 -3.18 15.96 14.54
C LYS A 585 -4.23 16.70 13.69
N MET A 586 -3.82 17.38 12.61
CA MET A 586 -4.76 18.09 11.74
C MET A 586 -5.56 17.15 10.84
N ALA A 587 -4.99 16.04 10.38
CA ALA A 587 -5.71 15.04 9.59
C ALA A 587 -6.88 14.44 10.39
N HIS A 588 -6.64 14.00 11.63
CA HIS A 588 -7.69 13.50 12.53
C HIS A 588 -8.78 14.55 12.78
N ARG A 589 -8.39 15.82 12.98
CA ARG A 589 -9.32 16.93 13.21
C ARG A 589 -10.17 17.30 12.01
N ILE A 590 -9.61 17.26 10.79
CA ILE A 590 -10.36 17.43 9.55
C ILE A 590 -11.31 16.25 9.36
N THR A 591 -10.86 15.02 9.58
CA THR A 591 -11.69 13.81 9.50
C THR A 591 -12.85 13.85 10.51
N ALA A 592 -12.64 14.35 11.73
CA ALA A 592 -13.70 14.50 12.73
C ALA A 592 -14.65 15.67 12.47
N GLY A 593 -14.11 16.86 12.12
CA GLY A 593 -14.86 18.12 12.03
C GLY A 593 -15.47 18.44 10.66
N SER A 594 -15.11 17.71 9.61
CA SER A 594 -15.78 17.85 8.30
C SER A 594 -17.10 17.07 8.26
N ASP A 595 -18.07 17.57 7.51
CA ASP A 595 -19.29 16.81 7.18
C ASP A 595 -19.04 15.87 5.98
N ILE A 596 -18.22 16.34 5.03
CA ILE A 596 -17.89 15.65 3.77
C ILE A 596 -16.37 15.46 3.67
N LEU A 597 -15.89 14.31 3.19
CA LEU A 597 -14.50 14.15 2.72
C LEU A 597 -14.49 13.94 1.19
N LEU A 598 -13.82 14.85 0.47
CA LEU A 598 -13.72 14.83 -0.99
C LEU A 598 -12.44 14.09 -1.42
N MET A 599 -12.58 13.02 -2.23
CA MET A 599 -11.46 12.24 -2.76
C MET A 599 -11.60 12.02 -4.28
N PRO A 600 -11.22 13.02 -5.09
CA PRO A 600 -11.38 12.99 -6.55
C PRO A 600 -10.17 12.32 -7.25
N SER A 601 -9.57 11.32 -6.59
CA SER A 601 -8.35 10.66 -7.06
C SER A 601 -8.55 10.05 -8.45
N ARG A 602 -7.67 10.36 -9.40
CA ARG A 602 -7.66 9.72 -10.73
C ARG A 602 -7.33 8.23 -10.66
N PHE A 603 -6.57 7.84 -9.64
CA PHE A 603 -6.23 6.46 -9.36
C PHE A 603 -5.92 6.29 -7.86
N GLU A 604 -6.56 5.32 -7.20
CA GLU A 604 -6.47 5.08 -5.76
C GLU A 604 -6.45 3.57 -5.44
N PRO A 605 -5.28 2.96 -5.15
CA PRO A 605 -5.14 1.50 -4.98
C PRO A 605 -6.15 0.88 -4.00
N CYS A 606 -6.27 1.52 -2.83
CA CYS A 606 -7.26 1.24 -1.80
C CYS A 606 -7.90 2.55 -1.34
N GLY A 607 -7.03 3.48 -0.89
CA GLY A 607 -7.44 4.61 -0.07
C GLY A 607 -7.68 4.15 1.38
N LEU A 608 -7.23 4.96 2.34
CA LEU A 608 -7.55 4.77 3.76
C LEU A 608 -8.45 5.92 4.29
N ASN A 609 -8.32 7.13 3.70
CA ASN A 609 -9.01 8.31 4.19
C ASN A 609 -10.55 8.23 4.10
N GLN A 610 -11.11 7.45 3.15
CA GLN A 610 -12.54 7.18 3.09
C GLN A 610 -13.00 6.22 4.20
N LEU A 611 -12.14 5.29 4.63
CA LEU A 611 -12.40 4.41 5.77
C LEU A 611 -12.39 5.21 7.08
N TYR A 612 -11.37 6.06 7.25
CA TYR A 612 -11.31 7.02 8.36
C TYR A 612 -12.53 7.96 8.35
N ALA A 613 -12.95 8.46 7.19
CA ALA A 613 -14.14 9.31 7.08
C ALA A 613 -15.41 8.59 7.57
N MET A 614 -15.66 7.36 7.07
CA MET A 614 -16.82 6.57 7.48
C MET A 614 -16.81 6.28 9.00
N ASN A 615 -15.68 5.88 9.58
CA ASN A 615 -15.58 5.61 11.02
C ASN A 615 -15.81 6.86 11.91
N TYR A 616 -15.62 8.06 11.36
CA TYR A 616 -15.84 9.34 12.05
C TYR A 616 -17.19 9.99 11.66
N GLY A 617 -18.06 9.28 10.95
CA GLY A 617 -19.36 9.79 10.50
C GLY A 617 -19.24 10.94 9.49
N THR A 618 -18.15 11.01 8.73
CA THR A 618 -17.89 11.96 7.64
C THR A 618 -18.22 11.29 6.32
N VAL A 619 -19.07 11.91 5.50
CA VAL A 619 -19.57 11.29 4.27
C VAL A 619 -18.54 11.41 3.16
N PRO A 620 -18.01 10.29 2.60
CA PRO A 620 -17.07 10.35 1.49
C PRO A 620 -17.77 10.72 0.17
N VAL A 621 -17.15 11.61 -0.61
CA VAL A 621 -17.52 11.95 -1.99
C VAL A 621 -16.33 11.63 -2.88
N VAL A 622 -16.44 10.61 -3.72
CA VAL A 622 -15.28 9.93 -4.34
C VAL A 622 -15.39 9.75 -5.85
N HIS A 623 -14.25 9.68 -6.52
CA HIS A 623 -14.17 9.08 -7.86
C HIS A 623 -14.18 7.55 -7.74
N ALA A 624 -14.96 6.85 -8.57
CA ALA A 624 -15.22 5.42 -8.48
C ALA A 624 -14.09 4.55 -9.07
N VAL A 625 -12.87 4.71 -8.54
CA VAL A 625 -11.66 3.97 -8.94
C VAL A 625 -11.05 3.15 -7.80
N GLY A 626 -10.34 2.08 -8.16
CA GLY A 626 -9.64 1.18 -7.25
C GLY A 626 -10.46 0.81 -6.02
N GLY A 627 -9.91 1.01 -4.82
CA GLY A 627 -10.60 0.69 -3.58
C GLY A 627 -11.69 1.68 -3.16
N LEU A 628 -11.73 2.89 -3.72
CA LEU A 628 -12.85 3.82 -3.46
C LEU A 628 -14.15 3.27 -4.04
N ARG A 629 -14.07 2.56 -5.17
CA ARG A 629 -15.20 1.86 -5.79
C ARG A 629 -15.71 0.68 -4.94
N ASP A 630 -14.80 -0.04 -4.27
CA ASP A 630 -15.15 -1.19 -3.43
C ASP A 630 -15.71 -0.77 -2.06
N THR A 631 -15.19 0.33 -1.50
CA THR A 631 -15.44 0.74 -0.11
C THR A 631 -16.54 1.80 0.03
N VAL A 632 -16.79 2.62 -0.99
CA VAL A 632 -17.84 3.63 -0.98
C VAL A 632 -18.96 3.23 -1.92
N GLN A 633 -19.89 2.42 -1.40
CA GLN A 633 -21.13 2.13 -2.10
C GLN A 633 -21.94 3.44 -2.28
N PRO A 634 -22.44 3.75 -3.49
CA PRO A 634 -23.20 4.97 -3.74
C PRO A 634 -24.51 4.97 -2.93
N PHE A 635 -24.85 6.12 -2.36
CA PHE A 635 -26.07 6.30 -1.58
C PHE A 635 -27.32 6.28 -2.47
N ASP A 636 -28.23 5.36 -2.17
CA ASP A 636 -29.57 5.28 -2.77
C ASP A 636 -30.60 5.87 -1.79
N PRO A 637 -31.19 7.05 -2.09
CA PRO A 637 -32.17 7.70 -1.22
C PRO A 637 -33.56 7.03 -1.23
N PHE A 638 -33.83 6.10 -2.16
CA PHE A 638 -35.09 5.35 -2.20
C PHE A 638 -35.05 4.11 -1.30
N HIS A 639 -33.87 3.51 -1.13
CA HIS A 639 -33.65 2.31 -0.32
C HIS A 639 -32.94 2.57 1.02
N GLU A 640 -32.49 3.81 1.28
CA GLU A 640 -31.70 4.19 2.46
C GLU A 640 -30.46 3.30 2.66
N SER A 641 -29.76 3.03 1.55
CA SER A 641 -28.61 2.13 1.48
C SER A 641 -27.40 2.82 0.84
N GLY A 642 -26.19 2.29 1.06
CA GLY A 642 -24.94 2.91 0.64
C GLY A 642 -24.31 3.84 1.69
N LEU A 643 -23.09 4.29 1.38
CA LEU A 643 -22.10 4.82 2.34
C LEU A 643 -21.54 6.21 1.95
N GLY A 644 -21.68 6.64 0.69
CA GLY A 644 -21.25 7.96 0.25
C GLY A 644 -21.73 8.30 -1.16
N TRP A 645 -21.15 9.32 -1.79
CA TRP A 645 -21.46 9.69 -3.17
C TRP A 645 -20.30 9.39 -4.10
N THR A 646 -20.58 8.78 -5.25
CA THR A 646 -19.57 8.40 -6.24
C THR A 646 -19.76 9.14 -7.56
N PHE A 647 -18.68 9.43 -8.28
CA PHE A 647 -18.71 9.83 -9.68
C PHE A 647 -17.82 8.95 -10.56
N ASP A 648 -18.18 8.85 -11.84
CA ASP A 648 -17.78 7.80 -12.79
C ASP A 648 -16.60 8.16 -13.71
N SER A 649 -16.16 9.42 -13.72
CA SER A 649 -15.00 9.86 -14.51
C SER A 649 -14.33 11.07 -13.87
N ALA A 650 -13.00 11.14 -13.96
CA ALA A 650 -12.13 12.21 -13.44
C ALA A 650 -12.33 13.57 -14.17
N ASP A 651 -13.50 14.17 -13.94
CA ASP A 651 -14.04 15.37 -14.57
C ASP A 651 -14.66 16.28 -13.50
N SER A 652 -14.42 17.58 -13.59
CA SER A 652 -14.87 18.56 -12.58
C SER A 652 -16.38 18.81 -12.60
N GLY A 653 -17.05 18.60 -13.74
CA GLY A 653 -18.52 18.63 -13.84
C GLY A 653 -19.19 17.43 -13.16
N LYS A 654 -18.64 16.23 -13.34
CA LYS A 654 -19.08 15.00 -12.64
C LYS A 654 -18.84 15.08 -11.13
N LEU A 655 -17.69 15.63 -10.71
CA LEU A 655 -17.41 15.95 -9.31
C LEU A 655 -18.46 16.90 -8.74
N ALA A 656 -18.72 18.04 -9.41
CA ALA A 656 -19.71 19.03 -8.99
C ALA A 656 -21.13 18.44 -8.92
N HIS A 657 -21.52 17.54 -9.83
CA HIS A 657 -22.82 16.86 -9.78
C HIS A 657 -22.96 15.94 -8.55
N ALA A 658 -21.99 15.06 -8.29
CA ALA A 658 -22.03 14.16 -7.13
C ALA A 658 -21.97 14.93 -5.80
N LEU A 659 -21.12 15.95 -5.72
CA LEU A 659 -21.03 16.84 -4.57
C LEU A 659 -22.31 17.68 -4.41
N GLY A 660 -22.96 18.10 -5.50
CA GLY A 660 -24.26 18.79 -5.47
C GLY A 660 -25.36 17.95 -4.83
N ASN A 661 -25.47 16.67 -5.21
CA ASN A 661 -26.44 15.74 -4.62
C ASN A 661 -26.13 15.43 -3.14
N CYS A 662 -24.84 15.36 -2.78
CA CYS A 662 -24.40 15.25 -1.39
C CYS A 662 -24.82 16.48 -0.56
N LEU A 663 -24.59 17.69 -1.08
CA LEU A 663 -24.99 18.96 -0.44
C LEU A 663 -26.51 19.11 -0.33
N TRP A 664 -27.27 18.65 -1.32
CA TRP A 664 -28.74 18.62 -1.29
C TRP A 664 -29.26 17.68 -0.20
N THR A 665 -28.65 16.49 -0.08
CA THR A 665 -28.96 15.51 0.98
C THR A 665 -28.65 16.09 2.37
N TYR A 666 -27.48 16.73 2.53
CA TYR A 666 -27.10 17.40 3.78
C TYR A 666 -28.08 18.52 4.17
N ARG A 667 -28.59 19.29 3.21
CA ARG A 667 -29.49 20.43 3.48
C ARG A 667 -30.91 19.98 3.80
N GLU A 668 -31.54 19.24 2.88
CA GLU A 668 -32.99 18.96 2.92
C GLU A 668 -33.33 17.64 3.64
N TYR A 669 -32.44 16.64 3.62
CA TYR A 669 -32.73 15.26 4.04
C TYR A 669 -31.96 14.85 5.30
N LYS A 670 -32.11 15.64 6.39
CA LYS A 670 -31.37 15.46 7.66
C LYS A 670 -31.41 14.04 8.24
N LYS A 671 -32.55 13.33 8.11
CA LYS A 671 -32.68 11.93 8.57
C LYS A 671 -31.85 10.96 7.73
N SER A 672 -31.92 11.08 6.42
CA SER A 672 -31.10 10.31 5.46
C SER A 672 -29.61 10.57 5.65
N TRP A 673 -29.25 11.82 5.94
CA TRP A 673 -27.89 12.20 6.29
C TRP A 673 -27.40 11.51 7.58
N GLU A 674 -28.16 11.59 8.68
CA GLU A 674 -27.81 10.89 9.92
C GLU A 674 -27.72 9.37 9.69
N GLY A 675 -28.65 8.80 8.91
CA GLY A 675 -28.60 7.39 8.48
C GLY A 675 -27.31 7.04 7.73
N LEU A 676 -26.87 7.90 6.81
CA LEU A 676 -25.63 7.74 6.04
C LEU A 676 -24.39 7.76 6.93
N GLN A 677 -24.33 8.70 7.88
CA GLN A 677 -23.25 8.77 8.88
C GLN A 677 -23.22 7.54 9.78
N ARG A 678 -24.39 7.10 10.29
CA ARG A 678 -24.52 5.91 11.13
C ARG A 678 -24.12 4.64 10.38
N ARG A 679 -24.59 4.45 9.13
CA ARG A 679 -24.21 3.30 8.28
C ARG A 679 -22.70 3.22 8.07
N GLY A 680 -22.02 4.37 7.90
CA GLY A 680 -20.57 4.46 7.81
C GLY A 680 -19.85 4.03 9.10
N MET A 681 -20.29 4.55 10.25
CA MET A 681 -19.70 4.24 11.56
C MET A 681 -19.96 2.79 12.03
N THR A 682 -20.95 2.09 11.46
CA THR A 682 -21.25 0.69 11.80
C THR A 682 -20.63 -0.32 10.81
N GLN A 683 -19.75 0.10 9.90
CA GLN A 683 -19.00 -0.86 9.07
C GLN A 683 -17.90 -1.54 9.87
N ASP A 684 -17.70 -2.85 9.66
CA ASP A 684 -16.45 -3.49 10.08
C ASP A 684 -15.34 -3.10 9.09
N LEU A 685 -14.56 -2.09 9.50
CA LEU A 685 -13.37 -1.61 8.80
C LEU A 685 -12.07 -2.15 9.42
N SER A 686 -12.16 -3.15 10.31
CA SER A 686 -11.02 -3.71 11.00
C SER A 686 -10.09 -4.51 10.09
N TRP A 687 -8.90 -4.80 10.61
CA TRP A 687 -7.96 -5.71 9.95
C TRP A 687 -8.33 -7.20 10.04
N ASP A 688 -9.34 -7.60 10.83
CA ASP A 688 -9.57 -9.03 11.12
C ASP A 688 -10.22 -9.77 9.93
N ASN A 689 -11.14 -9.14 9.20
CA ASN A 689 -11.68 -9.63 7.92
C ASN A 689 -10.60 -9.68 6.82
N ALA A 690 -9.78 -8.62 6.72
CA ALA A 690 -8.67 -8.60 5.77
C ALA A 690 -7.64 -9.72 6.08
N ALA A 691 -7.29 -9.92 7.36
CA ALA A 691 -6.37 -10.97 7.79
C ALA A 691 -6.88 -12.39 7.48
N GLN A 692 -8.20 -12.63 7.54
CA GLN A 692 -8.78 -13.88 7.06
C GLN A 692 -8.53 -14.09 5.55
N GLN A 693 -8.77 -13.07 4.74
CA GLN A 693 -8.55 -13.17 3.28
C GLN A 693 -7.06 -13.34 2.94
N TYR A 694 -6.15 -12.77 3.75
CA TYR A 694 -4.71 -13.05 3.64
C TYR A 694 -4.38 -14.51 4.05
N GLU A 695 -4.97 -15.05 5.12
CA GLU A 695 -4.82 -16.46 5.50
C GLU A 695 -5.27 -17.41 4.37
N GLU A 696 -6.43 -17.13 3.74
CA GLU A 696 -6.92 -17.89 2.58
C GLU A 696 -5.90 -17.91 1.42
N VAL A 697 -5.22 -16.78 1.14
CA VAL A 697 -4.16 -16.71 0.12
C VAL A 697 -2.88 -17.43 0.54
N LEU A 698 -2.49 -17.36 1.82
CA LEU A 698 -1.31 -18.06 2.35
C LEU A 698 -1.50 -19.59 2.28
N LEU A 699 -2.69 -20.08 2.63
CA LEU A 699 -3.07 -21.49 2.47
C LEU A 699 -3.13 -21.89 1.00
N ALA A 700 -3.70 -21.06 0.13
CA ALA A 700 -3.71 -21.30 -1.31
C ALA A 700 -2.30 -21.27 -1.95
N ALA A 701 -1.32 -20.63 -1.33
CA ALA A 701 0.09 -20.72 -1.72
C ALA A 701 0.75 -22.01 -1.21
N LYS A 702 0.41 -22.46 0.01
CA LYS A 702 0.96 -23.66 0.67
C LYS A 702 0.64 -24.96 -0.06
N TYR A 703 -0.55 -25.07 -0.67
CA TYR A 703 -0.99 -26.25 -1.41
C TYR A 703 -0.70 -26.19 -2.93
N GLN A 704 0.26 -25.36 -3.34
CA GLN A 704 0.77 -25.17 -4.70
C GLN A 704 2.26 -25.51 -4.78
#